data_AF-C6Y384-F1
#
_entry.id   AF-C6Y384-F1
#
_cell.length_a   1.000
_cell.length_b   1.000
_cell.length_c   1.000
_cell.angle_alpha   90.00
_cell.angle_beta   90.00
_cell.angle_gamma   90.00
#
_symmetry.space_group_name_H-M   'P 1'
#
loop_
_entity.id
_entity.type
_entity.pdbx_description
1 polymer ?
#
loop_
_entity_poly.entity_id
_entity_poly.type
_entity_poly.pdbx_seq_one_letter_code
_entity_poly.pdbx_strand_id
1 'polypeptide(L)'
;MIRGTHILILLLLLNTKLFAADIPVVPYPQQVLQGTAPIKAIKNIPLKAGGIDQAMLKRLADVTKYMLTGKKTAAAVTLSLTGRDKETDARIRPYATKLKTDWKKQIGKEGYVLILNNKDQLLVANTETGLFYGLQTLKQLLDADWNKELVITDWPSLPQRVMFDDISRGPISKVTYIKEQIERMAALKVNGLSFYIEHVIQTKSYPDFAPADGKLTIADVKELDAYAAKYHMQLIGSFQSFGHFNNILSLPQYQSMGETSTMISPLDPKARQFLESVITEMCGAFSSPYFNVNCDETFDLGKGKSKKYTDSVGVAKFYADHLKFLYDVVKKNGKKLMMWGDIALQHEEILDMLPKDIVYMTWEYGDPQSYSKWIDPFVKRNLSFMVCPGILNTNRLFPDLAIAKANINGFIKEGYEKGTIGAYTTIWDEGGDQLFSEDWYGVYMAAEKSWNVKSVLNDGFDLRYEKTAYGTANGAYVKAIGKLMELRDLPLTYNMTHEIWWQHILPQNGETLILNNKDVAEGLRLVNEAAQLLQNAKPKRHLSDLATLKYIVDRYKLLFDTRIQIAELAKWYQQQQGKQVDGMNERIVSLKVLKNRYEAMEIDFRNKWNAENQPYTLDYALKPYKTRIAALTDLENKLLSLERPGKVNSLPAAAAVGLNVVESDQYYFNFWLLSGPFKSKSGGFPPFLYSEEQSANHPPKPGDFAQYNSKQFRWMKYNTDNGGIINKFKDLGSNAYVYAFCTISTETAGQVQAWIGNDSAVELFCNNSPIAEGNAAAKNNPALPKEKAYSLPLKAGSNYILLKVKSSNANAAFTFRLDTTEPVTNHKHKYTINANQNSHEAD
;
A
#
# COMPACT_ATOMS: atom_id res chain seq x y z
N MET A 1 -16.82 38.26 72.37
CA MET A 1 -15.73 37.78 71.49
C MET A 1 -16.39 37.10 70.30
N ILE A 2 -16.77 37.82 69.25
CA ILE A 2 -15.98 38.17 68.04
C ILE A 2 -15.52 36.94 67.23
N ARG A 3 -16.25 36.70 66.13
CA ARG A 3 -15.86 36.38 64.72
C ARG A 3 -14.79 35.28 64.52
N GLY A 4 -14.97 34.25 63.70
CA GLY A 4 -15.64 34.23 62.40
C GLY A 4 -14.59 34.28 61.27
N THR A 5 -14.79 33.41 60.28
CA THR A 5 -14.36 33.53 58.86
C THR A 5 -12.95 33.07 58.40
N HIS A 6 -12.98 32.00 57.58
CA HIS A 6 -12.23 31.76 56.33
C HIS A 6 -11.23 30.58 56.28
N ILE A 7 -11.81 29.38 56.34
CA ILE A 7 -11.51 28.29 55.39
C ILE A 7 -11.80 28.82 53.97
N LEU A 8 -10.88 29.59 53.39
CA LEU A 8 -11.02 30.11 52.01
C LEU A 8 -9.67 30.45 51.36
N ILE A 9 -8.58 29.73 51.64
CA ILE A 9 -7.29 29.86 50.92
C ILE A 9 -6.67 28.48 50.62
N LEU A 10 -7.50 27.46 50.38
CA LEU A 10 -7.04 26.17 49.81
C LEU A 10 -7.77 25.76 48.52
N LEU A 11 -8.54 26.68 47.92
CA LEU A 11 -9.33 26.48 46.70
C LEU A 11 -8.96 27.44 45.54
N LEU A 12 -7.85 28.19 45.66
CA LEU A 12 -7.35 29.08 44.59
C LEU A 12 -6.10 28.55 43.86
N LEU A 13 -5.66 27.33 44.17
CA LEU A 13 -4.62 26.61 43.44
C LEU A 13 -5.10 25.17 43.24
N LEU A 14 -5.14 24.71 41.99
CA LEU A 14 -5.61 23.37 41.53
C LEU A 14 -7.07 23.30 41.04
N ASN A 15 -7.43 24.18 40.11
CA ASN A 15 -8.38 23.83 39.05
C ASN A 15 -7.65 23.50 37.74
N THR A 16 -6.47 22.88 37.84
CA THR A 16 -5.86 22.18 36.71
C THR A 16 -6.47 20.79 36.66
N LYS A 17 -7.66 20.67 36.03
CA LYS A 17 -8.07 19.34 35.56
C LYS A 17 -7.02 18.91 34.54
N LEU A 18 -6.25 17.86 34.87
CA LEU A 18 -5.39 17.13 33.93
C LEU A 18 -6.29 16.41 32.92
N PHE A 19 -6.90 17.15 32.00
CA PHE A 19 -7.20 16.60 30.70
C PHE A 19 -5.95 16.83 29.84
N ALA A 20 -5.58 15.85 29.01
CA ALA A 20 -4.67 16.14 27.91
C ALA A 20 -5.24 17.34 27.16
N ALA A 21 -4.46 18.39 26.99
CA ALA A 21 -4.91 19.60 26.30
C ALA A 21 -5.35 19.22 24.88
N ASP A 22 -6.62 19.44 24.56
CA ASP A 22 -7.18 19.14 23.25
C ASP A 22 -6.86 20.31 22.30
N ILE A 23 -5.68 20.25 21.69
CA ILE A 23 -5.18 21.26 20.76
C ILE A 23 -5.19 20.73 19.32
N PRO A 24 -5.65 21.51 18.33
CA PRO A 24 -5.85 21.09 16.95
C PRO A 24 -4.55 21.12 16.13
N VAL A 25 -3.54 20.36 16.57
CA VAL A 25 -2.22 20.34 15.90
C VAL A 25 -1.76 18.92 15.64
N VAL A 26 -1.19 18.65 14.47
CA VAL A 26 -0.52 17.40 14.08
C VAL A 26 0.88 17.76 13.58
N PRO A 27 1.96 17.16 14.11
CA PRO A 27 1.98 16.17 15.18
C PRO A 27 1.65 16.73 16.57
N TYR A 28 1.17 15.89 17.50
CA TYR A 28 0.88 16.29 18.88
C TYR A 28 2.17 16.65 19.65
N PRO A 29 2.25 17.81 20.32
CA PRO A 29 3.46 18.24 20.99
C PRO A 29 3.85 17.38 22.20
N GLN A 30 5.13 17.40 22.54
CA GLN A 30 5.67 16.71 23.72
C GLN A 30 5.07 17.23 25.03
N GLN A 31 4.93 18.56 25.15
CA GLN A 31 4.38 19.20 26.34
C GLN A 31 3.48 20.38 25.98
N VAL A 32 2.29 20.40 26.59
CA VAL A 32 1.27 21.42 26.41
C VAL A 32 0.75 21.88 27.77
N LEU A 33 0.79 23.18 28.02
CA LEU A 33 0.11 23.83 29.15
C LEU A 33 -0.96 24.75 28.58
N GLN A 34 -2.22 24.34 28.74
CA GLN A 34 -3.39 25.09 28.29
C GLN A 34 -4.04 25.80 29.48
N GLY A 35 -4.24 27.11 29.35
CA GLY A 35 -5.05 27.90 30.27
C GLY A 35 -6.52 27.91 29.88
N THR A 36 -7.39 28.28 30.83
CA THR A 36 -8.82 28.48 30.57
C THR A 36 -9.14 29.92 30.16
N ALA A 37 -8.22 30.85 30.40
CA ALA A 37 -8.41 32.26 30.06
C ALA A 37 -8.50 32.43 28.53
N PRO A 38 -9.51 33.16 28.04
CA PRO A 38 -9.57 33.51 26.64
C PRO A 38 -8.44 34.49 26.31
N ILE A 39 -7.87 34.34 25.13
CA ILE A 39 -7.02 35.34 24.50
C ILE A 39 -7.78 35.93 23.32
N LYS A 40 -7.48 37.18 22.98
CA LYS A 40 -8.05 37.78 21.76
C LYS A 40 -7.73 36.85 20.58
N ALA A 41 -8.78 36.44 19.86
CA ALA A 41 -8.64 35.52 18.73
C ALA A 41 -7.52 36.00 17.81
N ILE A 42 -6.50 35.16 17.67
CA ILE A 42 -5.30 35.49 16.95
C ILE A 42 -5.56 35.10 15.50
N LYS A 43 -6.07 36.04 14.69
CA LYS A 43 -6.18 35.86 13.23
C LYS A 43 -5.10 36.69 12.57
N ASN A 44 -4.33 36.09 11.67
CA ASN A 44 -3.30 36.77 10.87
C ASN A 44 -2.29 37.57 11.72
N ILE A 45 -1.77 36.97 12.80
CA ILE A 45 -0.79 37.65 13.65
C ILE A 45 0.54 37.85 12.89
N PRO A 46 1.03 39.10 12.80
CA PRO A 46 2.28 39.35 12.11
C PRO A 46 3.48 38.87 12.94
N LEU A 47 4.60 38.63 12.26
CA LEU A 47 5.86 38.23 12.88
C LEU A 47 6.76 39.46 13.11
N LYS A 48 7.48 39.47 14.24
CA LYS A 48 8.53 40.46 14.54
C LYS A 48 9.81 39.80 15.06
N ALA A 49 10.95 40.41 14.76
CA ALA A 49 12.24 39.97 15.28
C ALA A 49 12.46 40.45 16.72
N GLY A 50 12.91 39.56 17.60
CA GLY A 50 13.38 39.89 18.94
C GLY A 50 14.58 39.05 19.34
N GLY A 51 15.55 38.87 18.44
CA GLY A 51 16.71 37.99 18.62
C GLY A 51 17.15 37.23 17.36
N ILE A 52 16.59 37.61 16.20
CA ILE A 52 16.99 37.17 14.86
C ILE A 52 17.19 38.39 13.96
N ASP A 53 17.97 38.24 12.89
CA ASP A 53 18.12 39.29 11.88
C ASP A 53 16.90 39.37 10.94
N GLN A 54 16.83 40.46 10.17
CA GLN A 54 15.72 40.70 9.22
C GLN A 54 15.71 39.70 8.05
N ALA A 55 16.86 39.17 7.66
CA ALA A 55 16.96 38.23 6.55
C ALA A 55 16.34 36.87 6.94
N MET A 56 16.64 36.38 8.14
CA MET A 56 16.03 35.19 8.73
C MET A 56 14.54 35.37 8.95
N LEU A 57 14.12 36.51 9.52
CA LEU A 57 12.70 36.82 9.70
C LEU A 57 11.95 36.78 8.36
N LYS A 58 12.51 37.40 7.31
CA LYS A 58 11.92 37.41 5.97
C LYS A 58 11.85 36.00 5.38
N ARG A 59 12.93 35.21 5.42
CA ARG A 59 12.93 33.83 4.93
C ARG A 59 11.86 32.98 5.60
N LEU A 60 11.80 33.01 6.93
CA LEU A 60 10.82 32.27 7.72
C LEU A 60 9.39 32.71 7.36
N ALA A 61 9.15 34.01 7.28
CA ALA A 61 7.83 34.54 6.92
C ALA A 61 7.41 34.14 5.50
N ASP A 62 8.30 34.24 4.51
CA ASP A 62 8.02 33.87 3.13
C ASP A 62 7.68 32.38 2.99
N VAL A 63 8.51 31.48 3.56
CA VAL A 63 8.31 30.03 3.43
C VAL A 63 7.10 29.52 4.21
N THR A 64 6.77 30.16 5.34
CA THR A 64 5.59 29.79 6.15
C THR A 64 4.32 30.59 5.76
N LYS A 65 4.45 31.51 4.79
CA LYS A 65 3.38 32.37 4.25
C LYS A 65 2.74 33.26 5.34
N TYR A 66 3.57 33.85 6.21
CA TYR A 66 3.16 34.81 7.25
C TYR A 66 3.40 36.27 6.82
N MET A 67 2.57 37.17 7.35
CA MET A 67 2.78 38.62 7.19
C MET A 67 3.80 39.15 8.21
N LEU A 68 4.60 40.15 7.80
CA LEU A 68 5.50 40.89 8.68
C LEU A 68 4.81 42.14 9.25
N THR A 69 5.23 42.57 10.44
CA THR A 69 4.68 43.80 11.06
C THR A 69 5.05 45.07 10.29
N GLY A 70 4.09 45.99 10.11
CA GLY A 70 4.38 47.41 9.84
C GLY A 70 4.72 48.17 11.13
N LYS A 71 5.35 49.36 11.02
CA LYS A 71 5.90 50.19 12.12
C LYS A 71 4.94 50.53 13.30
N LYS A 72 3.65 50.13 13.28
CA LYS A 72 2.62 50.48 14.28
C LYS A 72 1.68 49.33 14.69
N THR A 73 2.09 48.05 14.64
CA THR A 73 1.21 46.93 15.07
C THR A 73 1.48 46.50 16.51
N ALA A 74 0.44 46.51 17.36
CA ALA A 74 0.56 46.25 18.80
C ALA A 74 0.56 44.75 19.19
N ALA A 75 0.09 43.86 18.31
CA ALA A 75 0.05 42.41 18.55
C ALA A 75 0.84 41.68 17.45
N ALA A 76 1.96 41.05 17.81
CA ALA A 76 2.85 40.33 16.89
C ALA A 76 3.59 39.22 17.66
N VAL A 77 3.82 38.08 17.01
CA VAL A 77 4.64 37.01 17.61
C VAL A 77 6.11 37.39 17.48
N THR A 78 6.81 37.47 18.62
CA THR A 78 8.26 37.66 18.63
C THR A 78 8.97 36.35 18.32
N LEU A 79 9.80 36.34 17.29
CA LEU A 79 10.73 35.24 17.00
C LEU A 79 12.10 35.55 17.59
N SER A 80 12.67 34.62 18.35
CA SER A 80 13.99 34.79 18.96
C SER A 80 14.75 33.48 19.04
N LEU A 81 16.07 33.53 18.86
CA LEU A 81 16.94 32.41 19.19
C LEU A 81 17.41 32.55 20.64
N THR A 82 17.46 31.43 21.36
CA THR A 82 17.87 31.42 22.76
C THR A 82 19.22 32.12 22.98
N GLY A 83 19.30 33.03 23.94
CA GLY A 83 20.53 33.75 24.28
C GLY A 83 20.90 34.89 23.32
N ARG A 84 20.12 35.15 22.26
CA ARG A 84 20.35 36.29 21.35
C ARG A 84 19.65 37.57 21.79
N ASP A 85 18.64 37.48 22.64
CA ASP A 85 17.91 38.63 23.19
C ASP A 85 17.61 38.45 24.68
N LYS A 86 18.15 39.37 25.49
CA LYS A 86 18.05 39.28 26.96
C LYS A 86 16.62 39.50 27.46
N GLU A 87 15.84 40.33 26.77
CA GLU A 87 14.45 40.62 27.16
C GLU A 87 13.56 39.39 26.94
N THR A 88 13.65 38.77 25.76
CA THR A 88 12.91 37.55 25.45
C THR A 88 13.32 36.38 26.34
N ASP A 89 14.62 36.20 26.59
CA ASP A 89 15.13 35.18 27.52
C ASP A 89 14.58 35.38 28.95
N ALA A 90 14.45 36.62 29.41
CA ALA A 90 13.86 36.95 30.72
C ALA A 90 12.35 36.63 30.76
N ARG A 91 11.62 36.89 29.67
CA ARG A 91 10.18 36.63 29.55
C ARG A 91 9.84 35.14 29.50
N ILE A 92 10.72 34.30 28.94
CA ILE A 92 10.52 32.85 28.90
C ILE A 92 10.83 32.17 30.23
N ARG A 93 11.75 32.73 31.04
CA ARG A 93 12.22 32.12 32.28
C ARG A 93 11.10 31.59 33.19
N PRO A 94 9.98 32.31 33.46
CA PRO A 94 8.90 31.80 34.30
C PRO A 94 8.19 30.57 33.74
N TYR A 95 8.10 30.46 32.41
CA TYR A 95 7.52 29.31 31.72
C TYR A 95 8.50 28.12 31.73
N ALA A 96 9.79 28.41 31.51
CA ALA A 96 10.87 27.42 31.57
C ALA A 96 11.03 26.78 32.96
N THR A 97 10.91 27.55 34.05
CA THR A 97 11.01 27.02 35.43
C THR A 97 9.94 25.96 35.73
N LYS A 98 8.77 26.03 35.08
CA LYS A 98 7.71 25.01 35.23
C LYS A 98 8.06 23.66 34.59
N LEU A 99 9.03 23.62 33.67
CA LEU A 99 9.41 22.43 32.91
C LEU A 99 10.41 21.51 33.65
N LYS A 100 10.87 21.90 34.84
CA LYS A 100 11.68 21.10 35.79
C LYS A 100 12.89 20.37 35.18
N THR A 101 13.43 20.87 34.07
CA THR A 101 14.61 20.35 33.34
C THR A 101 15.27 21.50 32.57
N ASP A 102 16.50 21.30 32.09
CA ASP A 102 17.13 22.26 31.16
C ASP A 102 16.43 22.20 29.80
N TRP A 103 15.37 23.00 29.68
CA TRP A 103 14.52 23.05 28.49
C TRP A 103 15.32 23.39 27.22
N LYS A 104 16.40 24.19 27.32
CA LYS A 104 17.24 24.54 26.17
C LYS A 104 17.91 23.28 25.64
N LYS A 105 18.44 22.43 26.52
CA LYS A 105 18.97 21.12 26.12
C LYS A 105 17.87 20.21 25.57
N GLN A 106 16.70 20.19 26.19
CA GLN A 106 15.60 19.30 25.82
C GLN A 106 15.02 19.60 24.44
N ILE A 107 14.84 20.88 24.07
CA ILE A 107 14.33 21.24 22.75
C ILE A 107 15.33 20.98 21.62
N GLY A 108 16.62 20.77 21.92
CA GLY A 108 17.61 20.36 20.92
C GLY A 108 17.70 21.33 19.74
N LYS A 109 17.96 20.81 18.53
CA LYS A 109 18.08 21.65 17.32
C LYS A 109 16.73 21.98 16.68
N GLU A 110 15.76 21.08 16.78
CA GLU A 110 14.49 21.15 16.03
C GLU A 110 13.32 21.59 16.91
N GLY A 111 13.48 21.63 18.23
CA GLY A 111 12.42 22.00 19.15
C GLY A 111 12.30 23.50 19.39
N TYR A 112 11.21 23.86 20.04
CA TYR A 112 10.83 25.25 20.29
C TYR A 112 9.92 25.38 21.51
N VAL A 113 9.77 26.62 21.98
CA VAL A 113 8.79 27.06 22.97
C VAL A 113 7.88 28.09 22.32
N LEU A 114 6.59 27.82 22.26
CA LEU A 114 5.55 28.72 21.77
C LEU A 114 4.67 29.17 22.95
N ILE A 115 4.59 30.47 23.18
CA ILE A 115 3.77 31.09 24.24
C ILE A 115 2.75 32.00 23.56
N LEU A 116 1.46 31.74 23.81
CA LEU A 116 0.34 32.56 23.39
C LEU A 116 -0.54 32.85 24.61
N ASN A 117 -0.40 34.03 25.20
CA ASN A 117 -1.28 34.49 26.28
C ASN A 117 -1.56 36.00 26.18
N ASN A 118 -2.31 36.57 27.12
CA ASN A 118 -2.67 38.00 27.06
C ASN A 118 -1.46 38.94 27.27
N LYS A 119 -0.35 38.45 27.85
CA LYS A 119 0.87 39.21 28.12
C LYS A 119 1.96 38.99 27.05
N ASP A 120 2.12 37.75 26.62
CA ASP A 120 3.25 37.30 25.81
C ASP A 120 2.79 36.53 24.57
N GLN A 121 3.33 36.90 23.40
CA GLN A 121 3.26 36.14 22.15
C GLN A 121 4.70 35.89 21.66
N LEU A 122 5.26 34.74 22.02
CA LEU A 122 6.68 34.43 21.82
C LEU A 122 6.84 33.08 21.14
N LEU A 123 7.77 32.99 20.20
CA LEU A 123 8.26 31.74 19.64
C LEU A 123 9.78 31.72 19.72
N VAL A 124 10.33 30.79 20.49
CA VAL A 124 11.76 30.71 20.75
C VAL A 124 12.30 29.32 20.57
N ALA A 125 13.47 29.23 19.93
CA ALA A 125 14.15 27.99 19.63
C ALA A 125 15.67 28.16 19.72
N ASN A 126 16.41 27.04 19.71
CA ASN A 126 17.87 27.08 19.65
C ASN A 126 18.39 27.35 18.22
N THR A 127 17.60 27.04 17.19
CA THR A 127 17.97 27.19 15.77
C THR A 127 16.81 27.70 14.93
N GLU A 128 17.10 28.12 13.69
CA GLU A 128 16.08 28.50 12.70
C GLU A 128 15.11 27.36 12.38
N THR A 129 15.57 26.10 12.35
CA THR A 129 14.71 24.93 12.14
C THR A 129 13.64 24.80 13.23
N GLY A 130 14.01 25.05 14.49
CA GLY A 130 13.04 25.05 15.58
C GLY A 130 12.02 26.20 15.47
N LEU A 131 12.46 27.39 15.04
CA LEU A 131 11.53 28.49 14.73
C LEU A 131 10.58 28.11 13.59
N PHE A 132 11.07 27.48 12.53
CA PHE A 132 10.24 27.01 11.43
C PHE A 132 9.17 26.02 11.90
N TYR A 133 9.53 24.98 12.65
CA TYR A 133 8.53 24.02 13.17
C TYR A 133 7.55 24.64 14.16
N GLY A 134 7.99 25.61 14.96
CA GLY A 134 7.09 26.37 15.82
C GLY A 134 6.11 27.24 15.04
N LEU A 135 6.52 27.80 13.90
CA LEU A 135 5.63 28.52 12.98
C LEU A 135 4.62 27.56 12.33
N GLN A 136 4.98 26.32 12.01
CA GLN A 136 4.01 25.32 11.53
C GLN A 136 2.94 25.03 12.57
N THR A 137 3.32 24.84 13.84
CA THR A 137 2.36 24.66 14.93
C THR A 137 1.50 25.90 15.16
N LEU A 138 2.09 27.10 15.12
CA LEU A 138 1.32 28.34 15.18
C LEU A 138 0.30 28.39 14.03
N LYS A 139 0.68 28.04 12.80
CA LYS A 139 -0.19 28.07 11.62
C LYS A 139 -1.43 27.21 11.82
N GLN A 140 -1.24 25.98 12.29
CA GLN A 140 -2.35 25.06 12.58
C GLN A 140 -3.29 25.60 13.66
N LEU A 141 -2.75 26.22 14.72
CA LEU A 141 -3.55 26.87 15.76
C LEU A 141 -4.37 28.06 15.21
N LEU A 142 -3.77 28.89 14.35
CA LEU A 142 -4.44 30.04 13.72
C LEU A 142 -5.56 29.57 12.78
N ASP A 143 -5.27 28.57 11.94
CA ASP A 143 -6.22 27.97 11.01
C ASP A 143 -7.40 27.29 11.73
N ALA A 144 -7.17 26.87 12.98
CA ALA A 144 -8.18 26.30 13.84
C ALA A 144 -8.93 27.32 14.72
N ASP A 145 -8.70 28.62 14.51
CA ASP A 145 -9.31 29.71 15.29
C ASP A 145 -9.03 29.62 16.81
N TRP A 146 -7.83 29.15 17.20
CA TRP A 146 -7.48 28.99 18.60
C TRP A 146 -7.52 30.31 19.40
N ASN A 147 -8.13 30.27 20.59
CA ASN A 147 -8.44 31.46 21.39
C ASN A 147 -8.23 31.31 22.90
N LYS A 148 -7.42 30.32 23.34
CA LYS A 148 -7.10 30.11 24.75
C LYS A 148 -5.61 30.30 25.02
N GLU A 149 -5.27 30.68 26.26
CA GLU A 149 -3.86 30.72 26.67
C GLU A 149 -3.18 29.37 26.48
N LEU A 150 -1.98 29.40 25.94
CA LEU A 150 -1.26 28.20 25.53
C LEU A 150 0.25 28.40 25.68
N VAL A 151 0.91 27.39 26.25
CA VAL A 151 2.35 27.24 26.21
C VAL A 151 2.67 25.84 25.70
N ILE A 152 3.37 25.77 24.58
CA ILE A 152 3.88 24.53 23.99
C ILE A 152 5.39 24.51 24.16
N THR A 153 5.93 23.42 24.69
CA THR A 153 7.36 23.10 24.60
C THR A 153 7.45 21.79 23.83
N ASP A 154 8.13 21.81 22.70
CA ASP A 154 8.04 20.71 21.74
C ASP A 154 9.39 20.38 21.10
N TRP A 155 9.59 19.11 20.75
CA TRP A 155 10.78 18.56 20.12
C TRP A 155 10.48 17.17 19.54
N PRO A 156 11.22 16.70 18.53
CA PRO A 156 10.99 15.39 17.95
C PRO A 156 11.50 14.26 18.85
N SER A 157 10.80 13.12 18.82
CA SER A 157 11.25 11.86 19.42
C SER A 157 12.35 11.23 18.58
N LEU A 158 12.18 11.27 17.26
CA LEU A 158 13.14 10.74 16.29
C LEU A 158 13.79 11.87 15.48
N PRO A 159 15.14 11.90 15.38
CA PRO A 159 15.84 12.96 14.66
C PRO A 159 15.74 12.80 13.14
N GLN A 160 15.47 11.61 12.62
CA GLN A 160 15.21 11.37 11.21
C GLN A 160 13.76 10.88 11.04
N ARG A 161 12.99 11.62 10.25
CA ARG A 161 11.56 11.41 10.02
C ARG A 161 11.36 11.52 8.51
N VAL A 162 11.51 10.39 7.83
CA VAL A 162 11.60 10.30 6.37
C VAL A 162 10.36 9.63 5.81
N MET A 163 9.81 10.21 4.74
CA MET A 163 8.85 9.54 3.85
C MET A 163 9.61 9.02 2.62
N PHE A 164 9.30 7.80 2.21
CA PHE A 164 9.92 7.11 1.09
C PHE A 164 8.86 6.71 0.08
N ASP A 165 8.86 7.42 -1.05
CA ASP A 165 7.86 7.33 -2.11
C ASP A 165 8.39 6.49 -3.28
N ASP A 166 7.63 5.49 -3.72
CA ASP A 166 8.02 4.66 -4.85
C ASP A 166 7.66 5.31 -6.19
N ILE A 167 8.68 5.69 -6.96
CA ILE A 167 8.51 6.25 -8.30
C ILE A 167 9.01 5.31 -9.40
N SER A 168 9.17 4.02 -9.12
CA SER A 168 9.72 3.02 -10.04
C SER A 168 8.73 1.92 -10.44
N ARG A 169 7.53 1.88 -9.85
CA ARG A 169 6.49 0.86 -10.12
C ARG A 169 5.29 1.32 -10.96
N GLY A 170 5.26 2.60 -11.35
CA GLY A 170 4.33 3.10 -12.34
C GLY A 170 4.17 4.61 -12.24
N PRO A 171 3.52 5.11 -11.19
CA PRO A 171 3.45 6.53 -10.89
C PRO A 171 4.85 7.15 -10.81
N ILE A 172 5.04 8.26 -11.51
CA ILE A 172 6.23 9.10 -11.37
C ILE A 172 5.73 10.51 -11.14
N SER A 173 5.83 10.99 -9.91
CA SER A 173 5.34 12.32 -9.55
C SER A 173 5.99 13.43 -10.39
N LYS A 174 5.20 14.43 -10.76
CA LYS A 174 5.69 15.65 -11.41
C LYS A 174 6.50 16.48 -10.42
N VAL A 175 7.50 17.23 -10.91
CA VAL A 175 8.25 18.20 -10.10
C VAL A 175 7.34 19.16 -9.32
N THR A 176 6.24 19.61 -9.94
CA THR A 176 5.25 20.48 -9.28
C THR A 176 4.57 19.79 -8.10
N TYR A 177 4.14 18.54 -8.27
CA TYR A 177 3.48 17.78 -7.23
C TYR A 177 4.45 17.38 -6.10
N ILE A 178 5.69 17.00 -6.43
CA ILE A 178 6.72 16.74 -5.41
C ILE A 178 6.97 17.99 -4.54
N LYS A 179 6.96 19.19 -5.12
CA LYS A 179 7.06 20.43 -4.33
C LYS A 179 5.89 20.59 -3.37
N GLU A 180 4.66 20.28 -3.80
CA GLU A 180 3.48 20.28 -2.93
C GLU A 180 3.61 19.25 -1.79
N GLN A 181 4.13 18.05 -2.08
CA GLN A 181 4.42 17.04 -1.07
C GLN A 181 5.42 17.57 -0.04
N ILE A 182 6.53 18.18 -0.48
CA ILE A 182 7.54 18.80 0.39
C ILE A 182 6.89 19.85 1.30
N GLU A 183 6.08 20.77 0.77
CA GLU A 183 5.43 21.79 1.60
C GLU A 183 4.54 21.17 2.69
N ARG A 184 3.73 20.16 2.32
CA ARG A 184 2.77 19.52 3.23
C ARG A 184 3.48 18.65 4.27
N MET A 185 4.47 17.86 3.88
CA MET A 185 5.29 17.06 4.80
C MET A 185 6.06 17.94 5.78
N ALA A 186 6.63 19.07 5.33
CA ALA A 186 7.30 20.02 6.21
C ALA A 186 6.36 20.65 7.23
N ALA A 187 5.10 20.91 6.86
CA ALA A 187 4.07 21.39 7.79
C ALA A 187 3.74 20.37 8.89
N LEU A 188 4.03 19.08 8.66
CA LEU A 188 3.93 17.99 9.62
C LEU A 188 5.26 17.69 10.33
N LYS A 189 6.28 18.54 10.12
CA LYS A 189 7.62 18.42 10.72
C LYS A 189 8.37 17.16 10.30
N VAL A 190 7.99 16.52 9.19
CA VAL A 190 8.81 15.56 8.46
C VAL A 190 10.05 16.30 7.95
N ASN A 191 11.22 15.68 8.04
CA ASN A 191 12.50 16.35 7.68
C ASN A 191 13.28 15.63 6.58
N GLY A 192 12.77 14.52 6.04
CA GLY A 192 13.31 13.87 4.86
C GLY A 192 12.22 13.41 3.90
N LEU A 193 12.50 13.56 2.62
CA LEU A 193 11.82 12.84 1.53
C LEU A 193 12.87 12.03 0.79
N SER A 194 12.52 10.82 0.39
CA SER A 194 13.35 9.99 -0.46
C SER A 194 12.47 9.22 -1.43
N PHE A 195 13.08 8.73 -2.49
CA PHE A 195 12.39 8.04 -3.57
C PHE A 195 12.96 6.64 -3.72
N TYR A 196 12.14 5.64 -4.03
CA TYR A 196 12.64 4.37 -4.56
C TYR A 196 12.95 4.53 -6.05
N ILE A 197 14.22 4.35 -6.42
CA ILE A 197 14.72 4.67 -7.75
C ILE A 197 15.44 3.45 -8.33
N GLU A 198 14.84 2.83 -9.33
CA GLU A 198 15.49 1.78 -10.13
C GLU A 198 16.05 2.32 -11.43
N HIS A 199 15.19 2.96 -12.24
CA HIS A 199 15.56 3.37 -13.60
C HIS A 199 15.02 4.76 -13.96
N VAL A 200 14.33 5.47 -13.08
CA VAL A 200 13.54 6.66 -13.46
C VAL A 200 14.25 8.01 -13.29
N ILE A 201 15.52 8.01 -12.89
CA ILE A 201 16.36 9.21 -12.92
C ILE A 201 17.27 9.16 -14.14
N GLN A 202 17.12 10.16 -15.02
CA GLN A 202 17.97 10.33 -16.18
C GLN A 202 19.31 10.95 -15.79
N THR A 203 20.33 10.09 -15.70
CA THR A 203 21.73 10.49 -15.57
C THR A 203 22.28 10.97 -16.92
N LYS A 204 23.36 11.75 -16.90
CA LYS A 204 24.10 12.16 -18.10
C LYS A 204 24.99 11.05 -18.63
N SER A 205 25.56 10.25 -17.72
CA SER A 205 26.44 9.13 -18.05
C SER A 205 25.70 7.99 -18.77
N TYR A 206 24.47 7.69 -18.36
CA TYR A 206 23.62 6.64 -18.92
C TYR A 206 22.16 7.12 -19.04
N PRO A 207 21.84 7.99 -20.01
CA PRO A 207 20.55 8.70 -20.07
C PRO A 207 19.37 7.88 -20.62
N ASP A 208 19.64 6.74 -21.24
CA ASP A 208 18.74 5.93 -22.05
C ASP A 208 18.03 4.83 -21.25
N PHE A 209 18.49 4.47 -20.04
CA PHE A 209 17.73 3.55 -19.18
C PHE A 209 16.47 4.20 -18.59
N ALA A 210 16.42 5.52 -18.54
CA ALA A 210 15.28 6.27 -18.02
C ALA A 210 14.18 6.44 -19.08
N PRO A 211 12.90 6.16 -18.74
CA PRO A 211 11.83 6.20 -19.73
C PRO A 211 11.59 7.63 -20.24
N ALA A 212 11.45 7.78 -21.57
CA ALA A 212 11.41 9.10 -22.20
C ALA A 212 10.27 10.01 -21.72
N ASP A 213 9.12 9.43 -21.38
CA ASP A 213 7.86 10.06 -20.98
C ASP A 213 7.56 9.94 -19.47
N GLY A 214 8.55 9.51 -18.68
CA GLY A 214 8.45 9.43 -17.22
C GLY A 214 9.82 9.35 -16.58
N LYS A 215 10.42 10.50 -16.30
CA LYS A 215 11.73 10.57 -15.66
C LYS A 215 11.91 11.88 -14.92
N LEU A 216 12.81 11.87 -13.95
CA LEU A 216 13.40 13.08 -13.40
C LEU A 216 14.83 13.22 -13.93
N THR A 217 15.21 14.38 -14.40
CA THR A 217 16.61 14.65 -14.75
C THR A 217 17.42 15.02 -13.51
N ILE A 218 18.75 14.94 -13.60
CA ILE A 218 19.64 15.46 -12.55
C ILE A 218 19.38 16.95 -12.25
N ALA A 219 18.92 17.73 -13.23
CA ALA A 219 18.56 19.13 -13.01
C ALA A 219 17.28 19.25 -12.17
N ASP A 220 16.25 18.44 -12.47
CA ASP A 220 15.00 18.39 -11.70
C ASP A 220 15.28 17.99 -10.24
N VAL A 221 16.13 16.98 -10.04
CA VAL A 221 16.53 16.52 -8.70
C VAL A 221 17.23 17.64 -7.92
N LYS A 222 18.17 18.36 -8.54
CA LYS A 222 18.84 19.50 -7.90
C LYS A 222 17.88 20.64 -7.57
N GLU A 223 16.91 20.89 -8.43
CA GLU A 223 15.86 21.87 -8.18
C GLU A 223 15.00 21.47 -6.98
N LEU A 224 14.58 20.21 -6.92
CA LEU A 224 13.79 19.65 -5.81
C LEU A 224 14.57 19.64 -4.50
N ASP A 225 15.85 19.27 -4.52
CA ASP A 225 16.73 19.28 -3.36
C ASP A 225 16.89 20.71 -2.79
N ALA A 226 17.19 21.69 -3.65
CA ALA A 226 17.27 23.10 -3.26
C ALA A 226 15.93 23.66 -2.77
N TYR A 227 14.81 23.14 -3.29
CA TYR A 227 13.47 23.51 -2.84
C TYR A 227 13.18 22.93 -1.45
N ALA A 228 13.44 21.64 -1.21
CA ALA A 228 13.29 20.97 0.07
C ALA A 228 14.09 21.66 1.19
N ALA A 229 15.31 22.10 0.90
CA ALA A 229 16.16 22.80 1.86
C ALA A 229 15.52 24.08 2.44
N LYS A 230 14.69 24.78 1.66
CA LYS A 230 13.97 25.98 2.13
C LYS A 230 12.97 25.65 3.25
N TYR A 231 12.44 24.43 3.24
CA TYR A 231 11.47 23.92 4.21
C TYR A 231 12.15 23.09 5.33
N HIS A 232 13.47 23.20 5.49
CA HIS A 232 14.26 22.40 6.43
C HIS A 232 14.09 20.88 6.23
N MET A 233 13.78 20.46 5.01
CA MET A 233 13.74 19.07 4.59
C MET A 233 14.98 18.70 3.79
N GLN A 234 15.38 17.43 3.87
CA GLN A 234 16.43 16.85 3.06
C GLN A 234 15.81 15.97 1.97
N LEU A 235 16.35 16.04 0.75
CA LEU A 235 16.07 15.05 -0.27
C LEU A 235 17.18 13.99 -0.22
N ILE A 236 16.84 12.76 0.17
CA ILE A 236 17.80 11.66 0.32
C ILE A 236 17.80 10.86 -0.98
N GLY A 237 18.95 10.81 -1.64
CA GLY A 237 19.10 10.03 -2.86
C GLY A 237 19.07 8.54 -2.60
N SER A 238 18.44 7.79 -3.50
CA SER A 238 18.58 6.34 -3.58
C SER A 238 18.87 5.89 -5.00
N PHE A 239 19.46 4.71 -5.18
CA PHE A 239 19.52 4.01 -6.45
C PHE A 239 19.63 2.51 -6.23
N GLN A 240 18.76 1.73 -6.88
CA GLN A 240 18.83 0.29 -6.80
C GLN A 240 20.13 -0.21 -7.42
N SER A 241 20.94 -0.90 -6.61
CA SER A 241 22.34 -1.19 -6.95
C SER A 241 22.66 -2.68 -6.93
N PHE A 242 21.68 -3.58 -6.82
CA PHE A 242 21.91 -5.02 -6.98
C PHE A 242 20.76 -5.81 -7.64
N GLY A 243 19.66 -6.06 -6.93
CA GLY A 243 18.44 -6.70 -7.45
C GLY A 243 17.55 -5.74 -8.25
N HIS A 244 16.41 -6.22 -8.75
CA HIS A 244 15.42 -5.41 -9.51
C HIS A 244 15.96 -4.63 -10.73
N PHE A 245 17.00 -5.14 -11.38
CA PHE A 245 17.58 -4.55 -12.58
C PHE A 245 16.82 -4.88 -13.87
N ASN A 246 15.64 -5.50 -13.80
CA ASN A 246 14.87 -6.01 -14.94
C ASN A 246 14.68 -4.97 -16.05
N ASN A 247 14.28 -3.75 -15.69
CA ASN A 247 14.03 -2.69 -16.67
C ASN A 247 15.31 -2.27 -17.39
N ILE A 248 16.41 -2.07 -16.66
CA ILE A 248 17.71 -1.68 -17.23
C ILE A 248 18.29 -2.82 -18.08
N LEU A 249 18.33 -4.05 -17.55
CA LEU A 249 18.95 -5.21 -18.23
C LEU A 249 18.12 -5.76 -19.39
N SER A 250 16.85 -5.37 -19.51
CA SER A 250 16.04 -5.66 -20.70
C SER A 250 16.55 -4.92 -21.95
N LEU A 251 17.28 -3.82 -21.77
CA LEU A 251 17.85 -3.04 -22.86
C LEU A 251 19.10 -3.75 -23.44
N PRO A 252 19.18 -3.96 -24.77
CA PRO A 252 20.26 -4.74 -25.39
C PRO A 252 21.69 -4.29 -25.02
N GLN A 253 21.91 -2.99 -24.86
CA GLN A 253 23.21 -2.40 -24.51
C GLN A 253 23.63 -2.69 -23.06
N TYR A 254 22.69 -2.97 -22.16
CA TYR A 254 22.95 -3.22 -20.74
C TYR A 254 22.88 -4.68 -20.34
N GLN A 255 22.21 -5.51 -21.15
CA GLN A 255 22.00 -6.93 -20.89
C GLN A 255 23.28 -7.70 -20.48
N SER A 256 24.42 -7.36 -21.08
CA SER A 256 25.70 -8.03 -20.78
C SER A 256 26.17 -7.85 -19.33
N MET A 257 25.77 -6.77 -18.66
CA MET A 257 26.14 -6.43 -17.27
C MET A 257 25.40 -7.28 -16.23
N GLY A 258 24.37 -8.03 -16.62
CA GLY A 258 23.54 -8.82 -15.71
C GLY A 258 24.26 -10.05 -15.16
N GLU A 259 24.13 -10.29 -13.86
CA GLU A 259 24.40 -11.58 -13.22
C GLU A 259 23.33 -12.61 -13.63
N THR A 260 22.08 -12.15 -13.65
CA THR A 260 20.88 -12.77 -14.25
C THR A 260 20.13 -11.69 -15.05
N SER A 261 18.91 -11.98 -15.51
CA SER A 261 18.05 -10.95 -16.13
C SER A 261 17.54 -9.90 -15.13
N THR A 262 17.62 -10.19 -13.82
CA THR A 262 17.00 -9.39 -12.76
C THR A 262 18.03 -8.72 -11.84
N MET A 263 19.29 -9.14 -11.91
CA MET A 263 20.35 -8.75 -10.97
C MET A 263 21.60 -8.35 -11.73
N ILE A 264 22.23 -7.22 -11.37
CA ILE A 264 23.48 -6.75 -11.99
C ILE A 264 24.69 -7.54 -11.45
N SER A 265 25.72 -7.76 -12.27
CA SER A 265 26.90 -8.58 -11.91
C SER A 265 27.96 -7.81 -11.13
N PRO A 266 28.24 -8.18 -9.85
CA PRO A 266 29.28 -7.53 -9.06
C PRO A 266 30.70 -7.76 -9.59
N LEU A 267 30.92 -8.80 -10.40
CA LEU A 267 32.24 -9.16 -10.92
C LEU A 267 32.51 -8.61 -12.33
N ASP A 268 31.50 -8.10 -13.03
CA ASP A 268 31.68 -7.50 -14.35
C ASP A 268 32.23 -6.06 -14.21
N PRO A 269 33.41 -5.76 -14.77
CA PRO A 269 33.97 -4.40 -14.75
C PRO A 269 33.03 -3.34 -15.35
N LYS A 270 32.25 -3.68 -16.39
CA LYS A 270 31.29 -2.75 -17.01
C LYS A 270 30.14 -2.42 -16.06
N ALA A 271 29.63 -3.44 -15.37
CA ALA A 271 28.59 -3.27 -14.34
C ALA A 271 29.07 -2.37 -13.20
N ARG A 272 30.29 -2.60 -12.71
CA ARG A 272 30.90 -1.75 -11.66
C ARG A 272 31.11 -0.32 -12.13
N GLN A 273 31.59 -0.11 -13.36
CA GLN A 273 31.75 1.23 -13.94
C GLN A 273 30.40 1.94 -14.09
N PHE A 274 29.36 1.23 -14.52
CA PHE A 274 28.00 1.74 -14.61
C PHE A 274 27.52 2.24 -13.23
N LEU A 275 27.60 1.37 -12.21
CA LEU A 275 27.20 1.71 -10.84
C LEU A 275 27.99 2.88 -10.26
N GLU A 276 29.33 2.89 -10.41
CA GLU A 276 30.18 3.99 -9.91
C GLU A 276 29.77 5.32 -10.55
N SER A 277 29.52 5.33 -11.86
CA SER A 277 29.17 6.56 -12.60
C SER A 277 27.80 7.08 -12.21
N VAL A 278 26.78 6.21 -12.21
CA VAL A 278 25.40 6.57 -11.86
C VAL A 278 25.33 7.06 -10.42
N ILE A 279 25.88 6.31 -9.46
CA ILE A 279 25.86 6.68 -8.04
C ILE A 279 26.64 7.96 -7.80
N THR A 280 27.80 8.16 -8.44
CA THR A 280 28.57 9.41 -8.30
C THR A 280 27.77 10.61 -8.79
N GLU A 281 27.12 10.49 -9.95
CA GLU A 281 26.31 11.57 -10.51
C GLU A 281 25.10 11.90 -9.62
N MET A 282 24.40 10.87 -9.14
CA MET A 282 23.26 11.04 -8.23
C MET A 282 23.71 11.59 -6.87
N CYS A 283 24.83 11.12 -6.31
CA CYS A 283 25.40 11.69 -5.10
C CYS A 283 25.67 13.20 -5.25
N GLY A 284 26.08 13.66 -6.44
CA GLY A 284 26.26 15.07 -6.75
C GLY A 284 24.97 15.87 -6.96
N ALA A 285 23.81 15.21 -7.04
CA ALA A 285 22.49 15.83 -7.24
C ALA A 285 21.71 16.04 -5.94
N PHE A 286 21.85 15.12 -4.98
CA PHE A 286 21.22 15.19 -3.66
C PHE A 286 22.18 15.79 -2.63
N SER A 287 21.79 16.85 -1.90
CA SER A 287 22.67 17.47 -0.89
C SER A 287 22.69 16.74 0.44
N SER A 288 21.73 15.83 0.68
CA SER A 288 21.69 14.99 1.88
C SER A 288 23.03 14.31 2.18
N PRO A 289 23.45 14.20 3.45
CA PRO A 289 24.66 13.48 3.83
C PRO A 289 24.52 11.96 3.67
N TYR A 290 23.31 11.47 3.37
CA TYR A 290 23.03 10.06 3.18
C TYR A 290 22.76 9.73 1.70
N PHE A 291 23.08 8.50 1.31
CA PHE A 291 22.68 7.94 0.02
C PHE A 291 22.37 6.46 0.18
N ASN A 292 21.20 6.05 -0.29
CA ASN A 292 20.69 4.69 -0.16
C ASN A 292 20.98 3.86 -1.42
N VAL A 293 21.69 2.75 -1.27
CA VAL A 293 22.01 1.85 -2.40
C VAL A 293 21.00 0.71 -2.58
N ASN A 294 19.94 0.68 -1.75
CA ASN A 294 18.91 -0.35 -1.67
C ASN A 294 19.53 -1.74 -1.43
N CYS A 295 19.67 -2.56 -2.49
CA CYS A 295 20.26 -3.92 -2.48
C CYS A 295 19.43 -5.00 -1.77
N ASP A 296 18.12 -4.80 -1.69
CA ASP A 296 17.11 -5.75 -1.22
C ASP A 296 16.81 -6.89 -2.20
N GLU A 297 16.13 -7.94 -1.71
CA GLU A 297 15.37 -8.91 -2.51
C GLU A 297 16.17 -9.57 -3.66
N THR A 298 17.43 -9.90 -3.36
CA THR A 298 18.32 -10.60 -4.30
C THR A 298 17.96 -12.09 -4.44
N PHE A 299 16.76 -12.40 -4.94
CA PHE A 299 16.26 -13.77 -5.07
C PHE A 299 17.14 -14.69 -5.94
N ASP A 300 17.96 -14.11 -6.82
CA ASP A 300 18.88 -14.79 -7.73
C ASP A 300 20.32 -14.90 -7.17
N LEU A 301 20.56 -14.49 -5.92
CA LEU A 301 21.89 -14.44 -5.32
C LEU A 301 22.60 -15.80 -5.38
N GLY A 302 23.79 -15.81 -5.99
CA GLY A 302 24.60 -17.02 -6.19
C GLY A 302 24.15 -17.97 -7.30
N LYS A 303 23.15 -17.59 -8.13
CA LYS A 303 22.61 -18.44 -9.21
C LYS A 303 23.11 -18.05 -10.62
N GLY A 304 23.82 -16.93 -10.75
CA GLY A 304 24.22 -16.37 -12.04
C GLY A 304 25.64 -16.71 -12.51
N LYS A 305 26.19 -15.84 -13.38
CA LYS A 305 27.54 -15.96 -13.98
C LYS A 305 28.67 -16.17 -12.96
N SER A 306 28.53 -15.57 -11.79
CA SER A 306 29.49 -15.58 -10.68
C SER A 306 29.35 -16.80 -9.77
N LYS A 307 28.47 -17.75 -10.07
CA LYS A 307 28.21 -18.94 -9.23
C LYS A 307 29.49 -19.65 -8.78
N LYS A 308 30.47 -19.85 -9.67
CA LYS A 308 31.76 -20.49 -9.31
C LYS A 308 32.50 -19.73 -8.20
N TYR A 309 32.48 -18.40 -8.24
CA TYR A 309 33.06 -17.57 -7.18
C TYR A 309 32.21 -17.63 -5.92
N THR A 310 30.89 -17.47 -6.03
CA THR A 310 29.97 -17.54 -4.88
C THR A 310 30.06 -18.89 -4.16
N ASP A 311 30.18 -20.01 -4.89
CA ASP A 311 30.39 -21.35 -4.32
C ASP A 311 31.72 -21.45 -3.53
N SER A 312 32.73 -20.65 -3.88
CA SER A 312 34.05 -20.67 -3.24
C SER A 312 34.15 -19.80 -1.98
N VAL A 313 33.42 -18.68 -1.91
CA VAL A 313 33.50 -17.72 -0.80
C VAL A 313 32.25 -17.70 0.09
N GLY A 314 31.15 -18.29 -0.39
CA GLY A 314 29.84 -18.21 0.25
C GLY A 314 29.04 -16.97 -0.15
N VAL A 315 27.71 -17.10 -0.06
CA VAL A 315 26.74 -16.06 -0.44
C VAL A 315 26.91 -14.76 0.36
N ALA A 316 27.12 -14.88 1.68
CA ALA A 316 27.32 -13.73 2.56
C ALA A 316 28.54 -12.89 2.17
N LYS A 317 29.68 -13.54 1.88
CA LYS A 317 30.90 -12.85 1.46
C LYS A 317 30.75 -12.19 0.09
N PHE A 318 30.09 -12.86 -0.85
CA PHE A 318 29.80 -12.31 -2.18
C PHE A 318 28.95 -11.03 -2.10
N TYR A 319 27.89 -11.04 -1.29
CA TYR A 319 27.05 -9.86 -1.06
C TYR A 319 27.81 -8.74 -0.32
N ALA A 320 28.58 -9.09 0.72
CA ALA A 320 29.37 -8.12 1.48
C ALA A 320 30.47 -7.44 0.63
N ASP A 321 31.09 -8.16 -0.31
CA ASP A 321 32.08 -7.58 -1.23
C ASP A 321 31.47 -6.56 -2.18
N HIS A 322 30.27 -6.85 -2.71
CA HIS A 322 29.53 -5.89 -3.54
C HIS A 322 29.17 -4.63 -2.76
N LEU A 323 28.67 -4.79 -1.53
CA LEU A 323 28.37 -3.65 -0.66
C LEU A 323 29.60 -2.83 -0.26
N LYS A 324 30.76 -3.46 -0.07
CA LYS A 324 32.02 -2.72 0.17
C LYS A 324 32.40 -1.85 -1.02
N PHE A 325 32.27 -2.36 -2.24
CA PHE A 325 32.47 -1.56 -3.44
C PHE A 325 31.53 -0.34 -3.47
N LEU A 326 30.23 -0.55 -3.22
CA LEU A 326 29.24 0.53 -3.19
C LEU A 326 29.52 1.53 -2.06
N TYR A 327 29.92 1.03 -0.88
CA TYR A 327 30.36 1.86 0.24
C TYR A 327 31.50 2.78 -0.14
N ASP A 328 32.54 2.25 -0.80
CA ASP A 328 33.70 3.05 -1.22
C ASP A 328 33.29 4.15 -2.21
N VAL A 329 32.38 3.85 -3.16
CA VAL A 329 31.83 4.84 -4.11
C VAL A 329 31.06 5.94 -3.38
N VAL A 330 30.13 5.58 -2.48
CA VAL A 330 29.32 6.56 -1.72
C VAL A 330 30.22 7.40 -0.81
N LYS A 331 31.20 6.78 -0.15
CA LYS A 331 32.12 7.44 0.78
C LYS A 331 33.06 8.41 0.06
N LYS A 332 33.57 8.04 -1.12
CA LYS A 332 34.35 8.92 -2.01
C LYS A 332 33.59 10.18 -2.40
N ASN A 333 32.25 10.12 -2.44
CA ASN A 333 31.36 11.25 -2.68
C ASN A 333 30.96 12.02 -1.40
N GLY A 334 31.61 11.75 -0.26
CA GLY A 334 31.40 12.48 0.99
C GLY A 334 30.10 12.15 1.71
N LYS A 335 29.46 11.03 1.37
CA LYS A 335 28.18 10.60 1.95
C LYS A 335 28.31 9.37 2.84
N LYS A 336 27.28 9.11 3.64
CA LYS A 336 27.08 7.88 4.40
C LYS A 336 26.13 6.96 3.65
N LEU A 337 26.53 5.69 3.53
CA LEU A 337 25.73 4.68 2.86
C LEU A 337 24.55 4.24 3.73
N MET A 338 23.37 4.19 3.11
CA MET A 338 22.17 3.51 3.59
C MET A 338 21.94 2.27 2.73
N MET A 339 21.39 1.21 3.33
CA MET A 339 21.00 -0.01 2.60
C MET A 339 19.83 -0.71 3.30
N TRP A 340 19.04 -1.47 2.57
CA TRP A 340 18.05 -2.37 3.15
C TRP A 340 18.73 -3.49 3.95
N GLY A 341 18.13 -3.87 5.09
CA GLY A 341 18.71 -4.82 6.03
C GLY A 341 18.31 -6.27 5.80
N ASP A 342 17.36 -6.56 4.92
CA ASP A 342 16.72 -7.87 4.72
C ASP A 342 17.71 -9.01 4.45
N ILE A 343 18.64 -8.83 3.50
CA ILE A 343 19.64 -9.86 3.19
C ILE A 343 20.63 -10.03 4.34
N ALA A 344 21.01 -8.93 5.00
CA ALA A 344 21.89 -8.98 6.17
C ALA A 344 21.22 -9.61 7.40
N LEU A 345 19.90 -9.56 7.52
CA LEU A 345 19.14 -10.25 8.57
C LEU A 345 18.97 -11.75 8.28
N GLN A 346 19.01 -12.16 7.00
CA GLN A 346 19.04 -13.58 6.61
C GLN A 346 20.43 -14.20 6.78
N HIS A 347 21.48 -13.39 6.65
CA HIS A 347 22.89 -13.75 6.79
C HIS A 347 23.61 -12.78 7.74
N GLU A 348 23.33 -12.88 9.04
CA GLU A 348 23.79 -11.92 10.06
C GLU A 348 25.31 -11.71 10.08
N GLU A 349 26.11 -12.68 9.64
CA GLU A 349 27.56 -12.53 9.51
C GLU A 349 27.98 -11.37 8.59
N ILE A 350 27.11 -10.93 7.66
CA ILE A 350 27.34 -9.75 6.81
C ILE A 350 27.53 -8.49 7.67
N LEU A 351 26.79 -8.36 8.78
CA LEU A 351 26.87 -7.22 9.70
C LEU A 351 28.25 -7.07 10.38
N ASP A 352 29.02 -8.17 10.40
CA ASP A 352 30.37 -8.22 10.95
C ASP A 352 31.44 -8.00 9.86
N MET A 353 31.08 -8.13 8.58
CA MET A 353 31.98 -7.92 7.45
C MET A 353 32.03 -6.47 6.96
N LEU A 354 31.02 -5.67 7.26
CA LEU A 354 30.81 -4.33 6.70
C LEU A 354 31.31 -3.19 7.62
N PRO A 355 31.64 -2.01 7.05
CA PRO A 355 31.97 -0.82 7.83
C PRO A 355 30.87 -0.42 8.82
N LYS A 356 31.27 -0.02 10.04
CA LYS A 356 30.34 0.26 11.15
C LYS A 356 29.55 1.57 11.02
N ASP A 357 29.93 2.45 10.09
CA ASP A 357 29.24 3.73 9.86
C ASP A 357 28.15 3.68 8.77
N ILE A 358 27.82 2.48 8.27
CA ILE A 358 26.64 2.21 7.44
C ILE A 358 25.37 2.36 8.28
N VAL A 359 24.31 2.89 7.66
CA VAL A 359 22.96 2.93 8.24
C VAL A 359 22.11 1.83 7.63
N TYR A 360 21.65 0.90 8.45
CA TYR A 360 20.77 -0.19 8.03
C TYR A 360 19.30 0.22 8.11
N MET A 361 18.55 0.00 7.05
CA MET A 361 17.12 0.28 6.97
C MET A 361 16.37 -1.04 7.08
N THR A 362 15.64 -1.24 8.18
CA THR A 362 14.97 -2.50 8.44
C THR A 362 13.47 -2.36 8.29
N TRP A 363 12.87 -3.18 7.44
CA TRP A 363 11.45 -3.13 7.10
C TRP A 363 10.69 -4.34 7.64
N GLU A 364 9.45 -4.08 8.04
CA GLU A 364 8.42 -5.05 8.44
C GLU A 364 7.08 -4.30 8.39
N TYR A 365 6.09 -4.90 7.75
CA TYR A 365 4.86 -4.23 7.35
C TYR A 365 3.60 -4.81 8.02
N GLY A 366 3.70 -5.97 8.67
CA GLY A 366 2.63 -6.57 9.45
C GLY A 366 2.53 -6.02 10.88
N ASP A 367 1.74 -6.72 11.71
CA ASP A 367 1.55 -6.40 13.14
C ASP A 367 2.02 -7.55 14.06
N PRO A 368 3.32 -7.88 14.09
CA PRO A 368 3.85 -8.88 15.01
C PRO A 368 3.78 -8.39 16.47
N GLN A 369 3.71 -9.32 17.41
CA GLN A 369 3.77 -9.00 18.86
C GLN A 369 5.04 -8.25 19.26
N SER A 370 6.14 -8.44 18.53
CA SER A 370 7.37 -7.67 18.68
C SER A 370 8.16 -7.63 17.36
N TYR A 371 8.85 -6.51 17.15
CA TYR A 371 9.75 -6.25 16.04
C TYR A 371 11.22 -6.63 16.35
N SER A 372 11.48 -7.33 17.46
CA SER A 372 12.84 -7.62 17.94
C SER A 372 13.68 -8.36 16.91
N LYS A 373 13.08 -9.26 16.12
CA LYS A 373 13.73 -10.00 15.04
C LYS A 373 14.39 -9.08 14.01
N TRP A 374 13.79 -7.92 13.75
CA TRP A 374 14.25 -6.93 12.77
C TRP A 374 15.16 -5.87 13.39
N ILE A 375 15.22 -5.74 14.73
CA ILE A 375 15.96 -4.67 15.41
C ILE A 375 17.21 -5.18 16.13
N ASP A 376 17.07 -6.25 16.92
CA ASP A 376 18.10 -6.71 17.85
C ASP A 376 19.45 -7.06 17.19
N PRO A 377 19.50 -7.62 15.96
CA PRO A 377 20.78 -7.87 15.30
C PRO A 377 21.67 -6.63 15.14
N PHE A 378 21.07 -5.45 14.91
CA PHE A 378 21.78 -4.17 14.80
C PHE A 378 22.18 -3.62 16.18
N VAL A 379 21.27 -3.67 17.16
CA VAL A 379 21.50 -3.21 18.54
C VAL A 379 22.66 -3.96 19.17
N LYS A 380 22.67 -5.30 19.07
CA LYS A 380 23.73 -6.15 19.63
C LYS A 380 25.12 -5.83 19.09
N ARG A 381 25.19 -5.29 17.87
CA ARG A 381 26.44 -4.94 17.17
C ARG A 381 26.76 -3.43 17.22
N ASN A 382 25.96 -2.65 17.95
CA ASN A 382 26.07 -1.19 18.03
C ASN A 382 26.11 -0.52 16.64
N LEU A 383 25.25 -1.00 15.73
CA LEU A 383 25.12 -0.48 14.36
C LEU A 383 24.02 0.59 14.31
N SER A 384 24.18 1.57 13.41
CA SER A 384 23.13 2.55 13.16
C SER A 384 22.03 1.95 12.30
N PHE A 385 20.77 2.10 12.72
CA PHE A 385 19.63 1.61 11.96
C PHE A 385 18.43 2.57 12.01
N MET A 386 17.59 2.48 10.99
CA MET A 386 16.26 3.10 10.93
C MET A 386 15.19 2.01 10.80
N VAL A 387 14.04 2.23 11.43
CA VAL A 387 12.87 1.36 11.26
C VAL A 387 12.03 1.85 10.08
N CYS A 388 11.55 0.92 9.27
CA CYS A 388 10.87 1.21 8.01
C CYS A 388 9.45 0.62 8.01
N PRO A 389 8.49 1.27 8.69
CA PRO A 389 7.07 0.90 8.58
C PRO A 389 6.52 1.22 7.18
N GLY A 390 5.32 0.73 6.87
CA GLY A 390 4.72 0.85 5.54
C GLY A 390 3.30 1.41 5.55
N ILE A 391 3.03 2.36 4.65
CA ILE A 391 1.68 2.74 4.22
C ILE A 391 1.34 1.79 3.07
N LEU A 392 0.41 0.86 3.30
CA LEU A 392 0.29 -0.35 2.49
C LEU A 392 -0.64 -0.16 1.29
N ASN A 393 -0.11 0.41 0.22
CA ASN A 393 -0.79 0.64 -1.05
C ASN A 393 -0.45 -0.40 -2.15
N THR A 394 0.56 -1.25 -1.96
CA THR A 394 0.90 -2.40 -2.82
C THR A 394 -0.32 -3.20 -3.26
N ASN A 395 -0.52 -3.31 -4.58
CA ASN A 395 -1.55 -4.11 -5.26
C ASN A 395 -2.97 -3.89 -4.73
N ARG A 396 -3.30 -2.70 -4.23
CA ARG A 396 -4.62 -2.36 -3.65
C ARG A 396 -5.31 -1.21 -4.37
N LEU A 397 -6.63 -1.15 -4.27
CA LEU A 397 -7.43 -0.02 -4.78
C LEU A 397 -7.50 1.16 -3.82
N PHE A 398 -7.09 0.94 -2.58
CA PHE A 398 -6.97 1.96 -1.54
C PHE A 398 -6.07 1.38 -0.42
N PRO A 399 -5.21 2.17 0.25
CA PRO A 399 -4.24 1.64 1.19
C PRO A 399 -4.87 0.90 2.38
N ASP A 400 -4.22 -0.16 2.89
CA ASP A 400 -4.62 -0.84 4.14
C ASP A 400 -4.18 -0.02 5.35
N LEU A 401 -4.99 0.97 5.69
CA LEU A 401 -4.68 1.92 6.76
C LEU A 401 -4.78 1.31 8.15
N ALA A 402 -5.50 0.19 8.31
CA ALA A 402 -5.59 -0.51 9.59
C ALA A 402 -4.26 -1.17 9.95
N ILE A 403 -3.60 -1.83 9.00
CA ILE A 403 -2.29 -2.43 9.22
C ILE A 403 -1.19 -1.38 9.21
N ALA A 404 -1.28 -0.38 8.31
CA ALA A 404 -0.36 0.76 8.34
C ALA A 404 -0.34 1.43 9.73
N LYS A 405 -1.51 1.64 10.33
CA LYS A 405 -1.63 2.17 11.70
C LYS A 405 -0.93 1.28 12.73
N ALA A 406 -1.10 -0.04 12.64
CA ALA A 406 -0.49 -1.00 13.55
C ALA A 406 1.04 -1.00 13.43
N ASN A 407 1.58 -1.14 12.20
CA ASN A 407 3.01 -1.19 11.96
C ASN A 407 3.71 0.14 12.25
N ILE A 408 3.11 1.28 11.89
CA ILE A 408 3.63 2.62 12.21
C ILE A 408 3.68 2.82 13.73
N ASN A 409 2.66 2.38 14.47
CA ASN A 409 2.64 2.54 15.91
C ASN A 409 3.63 1.60 16.61
N GLY A 410 3.62 0.31 16.26
CA GLY A 410 4.42 -0.73 16.91
C GLY A 410 5.91 -0.60 16.58
N PHE A 411 6.27 -0.49 15.31
CA PHE A 411 7.66 -0.53 14.88
C PHE A 411 8.42 0.74 15.26
N ILE A 412 7.81 1.92 15.12
CA ILE A 412 8.40 3.20 15.57
C ILE A 412 8.60 3.19 17.09
N LYS A 413 7.64 2.67 17.86
CA LYS A 413 7.76 2.59 19.32
C LYS A 413 8.90 1.68 19.73
N GLU A 414 8.94 0.45 19.24
CA GLU A 414 10.00 -0.49 19.62
C GLU A 414 11.37 -0.04 19.12
N GLY A 415 11.45 0.51 17.91
CA GLY A 415 12.67 1.13 17.38
C GLY A 415 13.17 2.27 18.26
N TYR A 416 12.29 3.17 18.70
CA TYR A 416 12.64 4.26 19.61
C TYR A 416 13.17 3.74 20.96
N GLU A 417 12.51 2.75 21.54
CA GLU A 417 12.93 2.11 22.81
C GLU A 417 14.31 1.43 22.70
N LYS A 418 14.68 1.00 21.48
CA LYS A 418 15.94 0.33 21.18
C LYS A 418 17.00 1.22 20.51
N GLY A 419 16.77 2.53 20.45
CA GLY A 419 17.78 3.49 20.01
C GLY A 419 17.94 3.64 18.49
N THR A 420 16.89 3.39 17.71
CA THR A 420 16.86 3.74 16.28
C THR A 420 17.23 5.20 16.05
N ILE A 421 17.91 5.51 14.94
CA ILE A 421 18.21 6.90 14.57
C ILE A 421 17.03 7.58 13.85
N GLY A 422 15.99 6.82 13.49
CA GLY A 422 14.82 7.39 12.84
C GLY A 422 13.78 6.40 12.35
N ALA A 423 12.77 6.96 11.72
CA ALA A 423 11.75 6.25 10.97
C ALA A 423 11.84 6.65 9.50
N TYR A 424 11.78 5.64 8.63
CA TYR A 424 11.86 5.77 7.19
C TYR A 424 10.64 5.09 6.58
N THR A 425 9.51 5.80 6.59
CA THR A 425 8.19 5.24 6.30
C THR A 425 8.02 5.06 4.80
N THR A 426 7.74 3.84 4.38
CA THR A 426 7.67 3.40 2.98
C THR A 426 6.24 3.49 2.42
N ILE A 427 6.14 3.86 1.15
CA ILE A 427 4.93 3.91 0.31
C ILE A 427 5.33 3.21 -0.99
N TRP A 428 4.67 2.10 -1.32
CA TRP A 428 5.06 1.22 -2.43
C TRP A 428 3.96 1.14 -3.49
N ASP A 429 4.25 1.60 -4.70
CA ASP A 429 3.25 1.73 -5.76
C ASP A 429 3.14 0.48 -6.64
N GLU A 430 3.33 -0.69 -6.02
CA GLU A 430 3.14 -1.97 -6.69
C GLU A 430 1.69 -2.07 -7.20
N GLY A 431 1.54 -2.44 -8.47
CA GLY A 431 0.26 -2.45 -9.17
C GLY A 431 0.11 -1.34 -10.21
N GLY A 432 0.89 -0.26 -10.11
CA GLY A 432 1.09 0.72 -11.18
C GLY A 432 -0.08 1.68 -11.48
N ASP A 433 -1.13 1.70 -10.66
CA ASP A 433 -2.30 2.59 -10.82
C ASP A 433 -2.57 3.51 -9.61
N GLN A 434 -1.58 3.68 -8.72
CA GLN A 434 -1.75 4.45 -7.47
C GLN A 434 -1.71 5.96 -7.66
N LEU A 435 -2.41 6.66 -6.75
CA LEU A 435 -2.39 8.11 -6.59
C LEU A 435 -1.93 8.43 -5.16
N PHE A 436 -0.86 9.21 -5.03
CA PHE A 436 -0.30 9.58 -3.72
C PHE A 436 -1.31 10.33 -2.83
N SER A 437 -2.32 10.98 -3.43
CA SER A 437 -3.43 11.59 -2.71
C SER A 437 -4.18 10.63 -1.75
N GLU A 438 -4.07 9.32 -1.95
CA GLU A 438 -4.67 8.29 -1.10
C GLU A 438 -3.87 8.03 0.19
N ASP A 439 -2.57 8.34 0.19
CA ASP A 439 -1.63 7.98 1.26
C ASP A 439 -1.54 9.01 2.38
N TRP A 440 -2.14 10.20 2.21
CA TRP A 440 -2.00 11.31 3.16
C TRP A 440 -2.43 10.98 4.59
N TYR A 441 -3.44 10.13 4.79
CA TYR A 441 -3.80 9.73 6.15
C TYR A 441 -2.65 8.95 6.82
N GLY A 442 -2.01 8.02 6.09
CA GLY A 442 -0.81 7.31 6.51
C GLY A 442 0.37 8.23 6.81
N VAL A 443 0.61 9.22 5.95
CA VAL A 443 1.69 10.23 6.14
C VAL A 443 1.49 11.01 7.44
N TYR A 444 0.26 11.40 7.77
CA TYR A 444 -0.03 12.09 9.03
C TYR A 444 0.13 11.16 10.25
N MET A 445 -0.23 9.89 10.15
CA MET A 445 0.02 8.90 11.22
C MET A 445 1.52 8.74 11.49
N ALA A 446 2.33 8.60 10.43
CA ALA A 446 3.78 8.46 10.55
C ALA A 446 4.45 9.75 11.07
N ALA A 447 4.00 10.93 10.65
CA ALA A 447 4.48 12.20 11.20
C ALA A 447 4.14 12.36 12.69
N GLU A 448 2.90 12.04 13.08
CA GLU A 448 2.43 12.03 14.48
C GLU A 448 3.33 11.14 15.36
N LYS A 449 3.54 9.89 14.95
CA LYS A 449 4.31 8.90 15.72
C LYS A 449 5.81 9.18 15.75
N SER A 450 6.40 9.61 14.63
CA SER A 450 7.84 9.87 14.56
C SER A 450 8.24 11.18 15.29
N TRP A 451 7.35 12.16 15.34
CA TRP A 451 7.54 13.36 16.16
C TRP A 451 7.29 13.10 17.64
N ASN A 452 6.18 12.43 18.00
CA ASN A 452 5.85 12.10 19.38
C ASN A 452 5.49 10.62 19.49
N VAL A 453 6.46 9.79 19.87
CA VAL A 453 6.27 8.33 19.98
C VAL A 453 5.23 7.93 21.04
N LYS A 454 4.94 8.82 22.00
CA LYS A 454 3.93 8.61 23.06
C LYS A 454 2.52 9.02 22.64
N SER A 455 2.37 9.69 21.49
CA SER A 455 1.06 10.02 20.94
C SER A 455 0.26 8.76 20.61
N VAL A 456 -1.06 8.90 20.59
CA VAL A 456 -2.01 7.83 20.30
C VAL A 456 -2.78 8.13 19.03
N LEU A 457 -2.92 7.13 18.17
CA LEU A 457 -3.71 7.21 16.94
C LEU A 457 -5.14 6.77 17.26
N ASN A 458 -5.96 7.69 17.77
CA ASN A 458 -7.36 7.47 18.15
C ASN A 458 -8.28 8.56 17.54
N ASP A 459 -9.55 8.59 17.92
CA ASP A 459 -10.52 9.59 17.46
C ASP A 459 -10.05 11.04 17.67
N GLY A 460 -9.22 11.29 18.71
CA GLY A 460 -8.59 12.58 18.96
C GLY A 460 -7.49 12.93 17.93
N PHE A 461 -6.74 11.94 17.43
CA PHE A 461 -5.89 12.13 16.26
C PHE A 461 -6.72 12.39 15.01
N ASP A 462 -7.79 11.64 14.79
CA ASP A 462 -8.64 11.77 13.59
C ASP A 462 -9.26 13.16 13.46
N LEU A 463 -9.74 13.73 14.58
CA LEU A 463 -10.26 15.09 14.64
C LEU A 463 -9.18 16.13 14.29
N ARG A 464 -7.97 15.98 14.84
CA ARG A 464 -6.84 16.87 14.56
C ARG A 464 -6.35 16.75 13.12
N TYR A 465 -6.28 15.53 12.59
CA TYR A 465 -5.98 15.26 11.19
C TYR A 465 -6.95 16.01 10.28
N GLU A 466 -8.26 15.80 10.46
CA GLU A 466 -9.27 16.40 9.60
C GLU A 466 -9.24 17.93 9.69
N LYS A 467 -9.03 18.48 10.89
CA LYS A 467 -8.92 19.92 11.12
C LYS A 467 -7.68 20.52 10.44
N THR A 468 -6.52 19.90 10.64
CA THR A 468 -5.24 20.39 10.12
C THR A 468 -5.15 20.23 8.61
N ALA A 469 -5.49 19.06 8.08
CA ALA A 469 -5.46 18.80 6.64
C ALA A 469 -6.56 19.59 5.92
N TYR A 470 -7.81 19.46 6.37
CA TYR A 470 -8.96 19.86 5.55
C TYR A 470 -9.71 21.08 6.08
N GLY A 471 -9.39 21.58 7.28
CA GLY A 471 -10.07 22.75 7.87
C GLY A 471 -11.51 22.48 8.32
N THR A 472 -11.89 21.21 8.44
CA THR A 472 -13.19 20.73 8.95
C THR A 472 -12.97 19.82 10.16
N ALA A 473 -14.00 19.62 10.99
CA ALA A 473 -13.88 18.87 12.24
C ALA A 473 -15.20 18.13 12.57
N ASN A 474 -15.96 17.76 11.54
CA ASN A 474 -17.21 17.03 11.72
C ASN A 474 -17.02 15.50 11.72
N GLY A 475 -15.78 15.04 11.52
CA GLY A 475 -15.35 13.65 11.47
C GLY A 475 -15.76 12.91 10.21
N ALA A 476 -16.45 13.55 9.27
CA ALA A 476 -17.09 12.83 8.17
C ALA A 476 -16.06 12.32 7.14
N TYR A 477 -14.95 13.03 6.92
CA TYR A 477 -13.89 12.55 6.03
C TYR A 477 -13.25 11.26 6.57
N VAL A 478 -12.84 11.25 7.83
CA VAL A 478 -12.17 10.08 8.44
C VAL A 478 -13.14 8.91 8.63
N LYS A 479 -14.41 9.18 8.96
CA LYS A 479 -15.44 8.14 9.00
C LYS A 479 -15.66 7.50 7.62
N ALA A 480 -15.55 8.25 6.53
CA ALA A 480 -15.62 7.68 5.18
C ALA A 480 -14.44 6.75 4.90
N ILE A 481 -13.23 7.10 5.34
CA ILE A 481 -12.07 6.19 5.31
C ILE A 481 -12.38 4.92 6.10
N GLY A 482 -12.93 5.04 7.32
CA GLY A 482 -13.34 3.89 8.14
C GLY A 482 -14.34 2.98 7.41
N LYS A 483 -15.33 3.56 6.73
CA LYS A 483 -16.30 2.80 5.92
C LYS A 483 -15.68 2.11 4.71
N LEU A 484 -14.69 2.72 4.07
CA LEU A 484 -13.91 2.06 3.03
C LEU A 484 -13.10 0.90 3.59
N MET A 485 -12.50 1.05 4.79
CA MET A 485 -11.75 -0.03 5.45
C MET A 485 -12.61 -1.24 5.82
N GLU A 486 -13.91 -1.05 6.08
CA GLU A 486 -14.85 -2.18 6.29
C GLU A 486 -15.00 -3.05 5.03
N LEU A 487 -14.70 -2.55 3.82
CA LEU A 487 -14.70 -3.36 2.60
C LEU A 487 -13.66 -4.48 2.65
N ARG A 488 -12.59 -4.29 3.43
CA ARG A 488 -11.50 -5.26 3.62
C ARG A 488 -11.99 -6.62 4.10
N ASP A 489 -13.03 -6.62 4.92
CA ASP A 489 -13.57 -7.82 5.55
C ASP A 489 -14.56 -8.57 4.64
N LEU A 490 -14.91 -8.01 3.48
CA LEU A 490 -15.74 -8.67 2.47
C LEU A 490 -14.87 -9.58 1.59
N PRO A 491 -15.11 -10.91 1.55
CA PRO A 491 -14.31 -11.80 0.71
C PRO A 491 -14.32 -11.43 -0.78
N LEU A 492 -15.42 -10.88 -1.30
CA LEU A 492 -15.53 -10.38 -2.67
C LEU A 492 -14.50 -9.29 -3.02
N THR A 493 -14.03 -8.52 -2.05
CA THR A 493 -13.07 -7.43 -2.30
C THR A 493 -11.63 -7.90 -2.28
N TYR A 494 -11.39 -9.18 -1.93
CA TYR A 494 -10.06 -9.76 -1.84
C TYR A 494 -9.14 -8.88 -1.00
N ASN A 495 -9.58 -8.50 0.21
CA ASN A 495 -8.82 -7.58 1.07
C ASN A 495 -8.52 -6.26 0.33
N MET A 496 -9.50 -5.72 -0.41
CA MET A 496 -9.38 -4.48 -1.20
C MET A 496 -8.25 -4.47 -2.25
N THR A 497 -7.77 -5.63 -2.69
CA THR A 497 -6.73 -5.72 -3.72
C THR A 497 -7.25 -5.22 -5.06
N HIS A 498 -6.34 -4.79 -5.93
CA HIS A 498 -6.72 -4.35 -7.27
C HIS A 498 -7.29 -5.49 -8.12
N GLU A 499 -7.15 -6.76 -7.73
CA GLU A 499 -7.59 -7.92 -8.50
C GLU A 499 -9.08 -7.84 -8.82
N ILE A 500 -9.90 -7.37 -7.88
CA ILE A 500 -11.33 -7.15 -8.11
C ILE A 500 -11.58 -6.17 -9.26
N TRP A 501 -10.72 -5.16 -9.43
CA TRP A 501 -10.77 -4.23 -10.54
C TRP A 501 -10.21 -4.80 -11.85
N TRP A 502 -9.44 -5.87 -11.82
CA TRP A 502 -8.94 -6.57 -13.02
C TRP A 502 -9.83 -7.74 -13.46
N GLN A 503 -10.81 -8.14 -12.64
CA GLN A 503 -11.74 -9.22 -12.98
C GLN A 503 -12.56 -8.95 -14.24
N HIS A 504 -12.75 -10.02 -15.00
CA HIS A 504 -13.72 -10.09 -16.09
C HIS A 504 -15.14 -9.99 -15.54
N ILE A 505 -15.95 -9.15 -16.19
CA ILE A 505 -17.37 -8.95 -15.86
C ILE A 505 -18.30 -9.68 -16.83
N LEU A 506 -17.76 -10.16 -17.95
CA LEU A 506 -18.46 -10.92 -18.99
C LEU A 506 -17.61 -12.14 -19.36
N PRO A 507 -18.24 -13.29 -19.68
CA PRO A 507 -17.53 -14.49 -20.12
C PRO A 507 -16.86 -14.26 -21.47
N GLN A 508 -15.78 -14.98 -21.72
CA GLN A 508 -15.25 -15.11 -23.07
C GLN A 508 -16.28 -15.84 -23.96
N ASN A 509 -16.23 -15.60 -25.28
CA ASN A 509 -17.22 -16.17 -26.21
C ASN A 509 -17.34 -17.69 -26.05
N GLY A 510 -18.55 -18.18 -25.80
CA GLY A 510 -18.83 -19.61 -25.60
C GLY A 510 -18.54 -20.15 -24.19
N GLU A 511 -17.96 -19.35 -23.28
CA GLU A 511 -17.69 -19.75 -21.91
C GLU A 511 -18.83 -19.37 -20.96
N THR A 512 -18.76 -19.88 -19.72
CA THR A 512 -19.66 -19.52 -18.62
C THR A 512 -18.85 -18.69 -17.61
N LEU A 513 -19.44 -17.63 -17.06
CA LEU A 513 -18.86 -16.86 -15.95
C LEU A 513 -19.74 -16.98 -14.72
N ILE A 514 -19.16 -17.35 -13.57
CA ILE A 514 -19.85 -17.25 -12.28
C ILE A 514 -19.57 -15.88 -11.67
N LEU A 515 -20.63 -15.11 -11.40
CA LEU A 515 -20.56 -13.91 -10.58
C LEU A 515 -21.03 -14.24 -9.17
N ASN A 516 -20.10 -14.35 -8.23
CA ASN A 516 -20.45 -14.37 -6.82
C ASN A 516 -20.86 -12.97 -6.37
N ASN A 517 -22.13 -12.80 -6.00
CA ASN A 517 -22.70 -11.53 -5.56
C ASN A 517 -23.08 -11.50 -4.07
N LYS A 518 -22.64 -12.50 -3.27
CA LYS A 518 -22.97 -12.62 -1.85
C LYS A 518 -22.73 -11.32 -1.06
N ASP A 519 -21.57 -10.69 -1.27
CA ASP A 519 -21.16 -9.50 -0.52
C ASP A 519 -21.60 -8.18 -1.16
N VAL A 520 -22.25 -8.21 -2.34
CA VAL A 520 -22.52 -6.99 -3.12
C VAL A 520 -23.48 -6.05 -2.39
N ALA A 521 -24.52 -6.59 -1.73
CA ALA A 521 -25.48 -5.78 -0.98
C ALA A 521 -24.81 -5.03 0.17
N GLU A 522 -23.94 -5.71 0.91
CA GLU A 522 -23.18 -5.11 2.01
C GLU A 522 -22.13 -4.13 1.51
N GLY A 523 -21.40 -4.48 0.45
CA GLY A 523 -20.46 -3.57 -0.22
C GLY A 523 -21.13 -2.28 -0.68
N LEU A 524 -22.34 -2.37 -1.28
CA LEU A 524 -23.13 -1.20 -1.67
C LEU A 524 -23.56 -0.35 -0.46
N ARG A 525 -23.96 -0.98 0.65
CA ARG A 525 -24.28 -0.27 1.89
C ARG A 525 -23.09 0.55 2.36
N LEU A 526 -21.90 -0.06 2.43
CA LEU A 526 -20.66 0.58 2.88
C LEU A 526 -20.24 1.76 2.00
N VAL A 527 -20.21 1.57 0.67
CA VAL A 527 -19.79 2.66 -0.26
C VAL A 527 -20.82 3.79 -0.30
N ASN A 528 -22.12 3.50 -0.15
CA ASN A 528 -23.14 4.56 -0.09
C ASN A 528 -23.04 5.37 1.21
N GLU A 529 -22.77 4.71 2.35
CA GLU A 529 -22.47 5.41 3.61
C GLU A 529 -21.21 6.27 3.50
N ALA A 530 -20.13 5.73 2.92
CA ALA A 530 -18.91 6.49 2.65
C ALA A 530 -19.20 7.71 1.75
N ALA A 531 -19.95 7.54 0.66
CA ALA A 531 -20.33 8.63 -0.24
C ALA A 531 -21.11 9.73 0.50
N GLN A 532 -22.07 9.35 1.35
CA GLN A 532 -22.85 10.30 2.15
C GLN A 532 -21.98 11.07 3.15
N LEU A 533 -21.02 10.40 3.77
CA LEU A 533 -20.04 11.03 4.66
C LEU A 533 -19.14 12.01 3.90
N LEU A 534 -18.65 11.66 2.71
CA LEU A 534 -17.84 12.55 1.87
C LEU A 534 -18.61 13.78 1.36
N GLN A 535 -19.92 13.68 1.15
CA GLN A 535 -20.76 14.85 0.88
C GLN A 535 -20.84 15.78 2.09
N ASN A 536 -20.82 15.23 3.31
CA ASN A 536 -20.92 15.97 4.56
C ASN A 536 -19.57 16.53 5.04
N ALA A 537 -18.43 16.01 4.58
CA ALA A 537 -17.08 16.42 5.01
C ALA A 537 -16.80 17.93 4.86
N LYS A 538 -17.28 18.55 3.76
CA LYS A 538 -17.16 20.00 3.48
C LYS A 538 -15.73 20.56 3.75
N PRO A 539 -14.67 19.96 3.18
CA PRO A 539 -13.30 20.43 3.39
C PRO A 539 -13.11 21.83 2.78
N LYS A 540 -12.21 22.62 3.37
CA LYS A 540 -11.82 23.96 2.91
C LYS A 540 -10.52 23.96 2.11
N ARG A 541 -9.74 22.90 2.21
CA ARG A 541 -8.38 22.74 1.65
C ARG A 541 -8.21 21.31 1.13
N HIS A 542 -7.18 21.09 0.29
CA HIS A 542 -6.83 19.80 -0.30
C HIS A 542 -8.06 19.09 -0.92
N LEU A 543 -8.78 19.83 -1.78
CA LEU A 543 -10.00 19.33 -2.43
C LEU A 543 -9.71 18.17 -3.39
N SER A 544 -8.48 18.07 -3.89
CA SER A 544 -7.98 16.93 -4.66
C SER A 544 -8.11 15.62 -3.88
N ASP A 545 -7.67 15.58 -2.63
CA ASP A 545 -7.73 14.39 -1.78
C ASP A 545 -9.19 13.92 -1.58
N LEU A 546 -10.14 14.86 -1.39
CA LEU A 546 -11.56 14.53 -1.32
C LEU A 546 -12.06 13.97 -2.65
N ALA A 547 -11.65 14.57 -3.77
CA ALA A 547 -12.05 14.11 -5.09
C ALA A 547 -11.49 12.70 -5.39
N THR A 548 -10.27 12.40 -4.97
CA THR A 548 -9.66 11.06 -5.07
C THR A 548 -10.38 10.05 -4.18
N LEU A 549 -10.69 10.40 -2.93
CA LEU A 549 -11.43 9.50 -2.05
C LEU A 549 -12.86 9.22 -2.55
N LYS A 550 -13.54 10.23 -3.12
CA LYS A 550 -14.83 10.05 -3.80
C LYS A 550 -14.72 9.15 -5.01
N TYR A 551 -13.67 9.33 -5.81
CA TYR A 551 -13.38 8.49 -6.96
C TYR A 551 -13.21 7.02 -6.55
N ILE A 552 -12.48 6.73 -5.46
CA ILE A 552 -12.35 5.36 -4.93
C ILE A 552 -13.71 4.78 -4.51
N VAL A 553 -14.52 5.54 -3.79
CA VAL A 553 -15.89 5.13 -3.43
C VAL A 553 -16.74 4.84 -4.67
N ASP A 554 -16.69 5.72 -5.67
CA ASP A 554 -17.43 5.58 -6.92
C ASP A 554 -16.92 4.41 -7.78
N ARG A 555 -15.62 4.09 -7.71
CA ARG A 555 -14.99 2.93 -8.37
C ARG A 555 -15.54 1.62 -7.82
N TYR A 556 -15.58 1.46 -6.49
CA TYR A 556 -16.21 0.29 -5.86
C TYR A 556 -17.71 0.22 -6.14
N LYS A 557 -18.42 1.36 -6.05
CA LYS A 557 -19.85 1.41 -6.37
C LYS A 557 -20.12 0.99 -7.81
N LEU A 558 -19.35 1.47 -8.78
CA LEU A 558 -19.47 1.09 -10.18
C LEU A 558 -19.23 -0.41 -10.37
N LEU A 559 -18.25 -0.98 -9.67
CA LEU A 559 -17.99 -2.41 -9.70
C LEU A 559 -19.21 -3.20 -9.19
N PHE A 560 -19.76 -2.85 -8.02
CA PHE A 560 -20.93 -3.52 -7.47
C PHE A 560 -22.18 -3.39 -8.35
N ASP A 561 -22.45 -2.18 -8.84
CA ASP A 561 -23.56 -1.93 -9.77
C ASP A 561 -23.41 -2.75 -11.07
N THR A 562 -22.17 -2.87 -11.58
CA THR A 562 -21.87 -3.68 -12.78
C THR A 562 -22.24 -5.14 -12.56
N ARG A 563 -21.85 -5.71 -11.43
CA ARG A 563 -22.12 -7.13 -11.12
C ARG A 563 -23.61 -7.44 -11.07
N ILE A 564 -24.41 -6.53 -10.49
CA ILE A 564 -25.87 -6.64 -10.46
C ILE A 564 -26.43 -6.53 -11.87
N GLN A 565 -26.12 -5.46 -12.59
CA GLN A 565 -26.71 -5.18 -13.90
C GLN A 565 -26.39 -6.27 -14.93
N ILE A 566 -25.17 -6.82 -14.92
CA ILE A 566 -24.80 -7.91 -15.82
C ILE A 566 -25.53 -9.21 -15.45
N ALA A 567 -25.64 -9.54 -14.15
CA ALA A 567 -26.39 -10.71 -13.71
C ALA A 567 -27.88 -10.61 -14.08
N GLU A 568 -28.50 -9.44 -13.85
CA GLU A 568 -29.89 -9.16 -14.22
C GLU A 568 -30.11 -9.24 -15.74
N LEU A 569 -29.20 -8.66 -16.53
CA LEU A 569 -29.24 -8.71 -17.98
C LEU A 569 -29.15 -10.14 -18.49
N ALA A 570 -28.20 -10.93 -17.97
CA ALA A 570 -28.03 -12.32 -18.36
C ALA A 570 -29.25 -13.17 -18.00
N LYS A 571 -29.79 -13.01 -16.79
CA LYS A 571 -31.01 -13.68 -16.33
C LYS A 571 -32.22 -13.33 -17.19
N TRP A 572 -32.42 -12.04 -17.47
CA TRP A 572 -33.48 -11.61 -18.38
C TRP A 572 -33.30 -12.22 -19.77
N TYR A 573 -32.09 -12.19 -20.33
CA TYR A 573 -31.81 -12.71 -21.67
C TYR A 573 -32.15 -14.20 -21.76
N GLN A 574 -31.71 -15.01 -20.79
CA GLN A 574 -32.01 -16.43 -20.69
C GLN A 574 -33.52 -16.70 -20.59
N GLN A 575 -34.27 -15.88 -19.85
CA GLN A 575 -35.73 -16.02 -19.71
C GLN A 575 -36.53 -15.71 -20.98
N GLN A 576 -35.96 -14.90 -21.89
CA GLN A 576 -36.55 -14.53 -23.18
C GLN A 576 -36.23 -15.55 -24.30
N GLN A 577 -35.32 -16.50 -24.07
CA GLN A 577 -35.01 -17.53 -25.07
C GLN A 577 -36.23 -18.40 -25.35
N GLY A 578 -36.48 -18.68 -26.64
CA GLY A 578 -37.64 -19.46 -27.10
C GLY A 578 -38.99 -18.73 -27.00
N LYS A 579 -38.99 -17.41 -26.77
CA LYS A 579 -40.20 -16.55 -26.69
C LYS A 579 -40.07 -15.34 -27.61
N GLN A 580 -41.18 -14.63 -27.82
CA GLN A 580 -41.16 -13.28 -28.36
C GLN A 580 -40.46 -12.35 -27.36
N VAL A 581 -39.48 -11.60 -27.84
CA VAL A 581 -38.62 -10.77 -26.97
C VAL A 581 -39.27 -9.42 -26.69
N ASP A 582 -39.37 -9.06 -25.41
CA ASP A 582 -39.84 -7.76 -24.94
C ASP A 582 -38.80 -7.09 -24.02
N GLY A 583 -38.67 -5.77 -24.12
CA GLY A 583 -37.76 -4.96 -23.30
C GLY A 583 -36.29 -4.92 -23.74
N MET A 584 -35.93 -5.41 -24.94
CA MET A 584 -34.54 -5.42 -25.43
C MET A 584 -33.92 -4.01 -25.49
N ASN A 585 -34.65 -3.03 -26.05
CA ASN A 585 -34.19 -1.64 -26.14
C ASN A 585 -33.81 -1.06 -24.76
N GLU A 586 -34.65 -1.29 -23.74
CA GLU A 586 -34.41 -0.81 -22.37
C GLU A 586 -33.10 -1.37 -21.82
N ARG A 587 -32.83 -2.66 -22.06
CA ARG A 587 -31.60 -3.32 -21.62
C ARG A 587 -30.37 -2.78 -22.34
N ILE A 588 -30.48 -2.49 -23.64
CA ILE A 588 -29.42 -1.83 -24.41
C ILE A 588 -29.15 -0.43 -23.86
N VAL A 589 -30.19 0.35 -23.55
CA VAL A 589 -30.07 1.67 -22.91
C VAL A 589 -29.37 1.57 -21.56
N SER A 590 -29.78 0.64 -20.68
CA SER A 590 -29.11 0.41 -19.39
C SER A 590 -27.64 0.05 -19.55
N LEU A 591 -27.31 -0.84 -20.50
CA LEU A 591 -25.92 -1.23 -20.80
C LEU A 591 -25.08 -0.03 -21.30
N LYS A 592 -25.67 0.81 -22.14
CA LYS A 592 -25.03 2.04 -22.62
C LYS A 592 -24.76 3.02 -21.48
N VAL A 593 -25.71 3.18 -20.55
CA VAL A 593 -25.50 4.00 -19.33
C VAL A 593 -24.35 3.44 -18.50
N LEU A 594 -24.28 2.12 -18.31
CA LEU A 594 -23.19 1.47 -17.59
C LEU A 594 -21.83 1.71 -18.27
N LYS A 595 -21.76 1.55 -19.60
CA LYS A 595 -20.56 1.85 -20.38
C LYS A 595 -20.11 3.31 -20.23
N ASN A 596 -21.03 4.26 -20.37
CA ASN A 596 -20.72 5.69 -20.24
C ASN A 596 -20.17 6.04 -18.85
N ARG A 597 -20.59 5.33 -17.79
CA ARG A 597 -20.01 5.49 -16.44
C ARG A 597 -18.55 5.06 -16.39
N TYR A 598 -18.17 3.97 -17.08
CA TYR A 598 -16.76 3.58 -17.19
C TYR A 598 -15.93 4.57 -17.99
N GLU A 599 -16.46 5.09 -19.10
CA GLU A 599 -15.80 6.14 -19.90
C GLU A 599 -15.56 7.40 -19.06
N ALA A 600 -16.57 7.84 -18.30
CA ALA A 600 -16.43 8.98 -17.39
C ALA A 600 -15.40 8.72 -16.28
N MET A 601 -15.39 7.52 -15.70
CA MET A 601 -14.44 7.11 -14.67
C MET A 601 -13.00 7.06 -15.21
N GLU A 602 -12.81 6.59 -16.45
CA GLU A 602 -11.51 6.59 -17.13
C GLU A 602 -10.97 8.03 -17.27
N ILE A 603 -11.83 8.95 -17.74
CA ILE A 603 -11.48 10.36 -17.90
C ILE A 603 -11.13 10.99 -16.55
N ASP A 604 -11.91 10.72 -15.50
CA ASP A 604 -11.65 11.24 -14.17
C ASP A 604 -10.32 10.74 -13.59
N PHE A 605 -10.04 9.43 -13.72
CA PHE A 605 -8.75 8.85 -13.32
C PHE A 605 -7.59 9.49 -14.07
N ARG A 606 -7.70 9.62 -15.40
CA ARG A 606 -6.68 10.26 -16.25
C ARG A 606 -6.40 11.70 -15.80
N ASN A 607 -7.44 12.45 -15.44
CA ASN A 607 -7.27 13.82 -14.96
C ASN A 607 -6.54 13.87 -13.61
N LYS A 608 -6.86 12.97 -12.68
CA LYS A 608 -6.18 12.83 -11.39
C LYS A 608 -4.72 12.42 -11.57
N TRP A 609 -4.48 11.39 -12.38
CA TRP A 609 -3.13 10.98 -12.76
C TRP A 609 -2.33 12.15 -13.32
N ASN A 610 -2.88 12.88 -14.29
CA ASN A 610 -2.19 14.03 -14.89
C ASN A 610 -2.02 15.21 -13.93
N ALA A 611 -2.70 15.26 -12.78
CA ALA A 611 -2.45 16.27 -11.77
C ALA A 611 -1.17 15.95 -10.96
N GLU A 612 -0.93 14.67 -10.68
CA GLU A 612 0.12 14.21 -9.75
C GLU A 612 1.34 13.65 -10.50
N ASN A 613 1.10 12.86 -11.55
CA ASN A 613 2.05 11.95 -12.18
C ASN A 613 2.36 12.32 -13.64
N GLN A 614 3.56 11.94 -14.09
CA GLN A 614 3.97 11.97 -15.50
C GLN A 614 3.23 10.88 -16.32
N PRO A 615 3.14 10.99 -17.67
CA PRO A 615 2.39 10.05 -18.50
C PRO A 615 2.84 8.59 -18.47
N TYR A 616 4.09 8.30 -18.09
CA TYR A 616 4.63 6.95 -18.05
C TYR A 616 3.75 5.96 -17.29
N THR A 617 3.51 4.78 -17.87
CA THR A 617 2.60 3.71 -17.41
C THR A 617 1.10 4.05 -17.30
N LEU A 618 0.67 5.28 -17.60
CA LEU A 618 -0.76 5.63 -17.59
C LEU A 618 -1.58 4.69 -18.48
N ASP A 619 -1.08 4.30 -19.65
CA ASP A 619 -1.79 3.36 -20.53
C ASP A 619 -1.99 1.97 -19.91
N TYR A 620 -1.06 1.53 -19.06
CA TYR A 620 -1.20 0.30 -18.27
C TYR A 620 -2.26 0.48 -17.17
N ALA A 621 -2.19 1.57 -16.40
CA ALA A 621 -3.17 1.89 -15.36
C ALA A 621 -4.61 2.01 -15.93
N LEU A 622 -4.75 2.44 -17.18
CA LEU A 622 -6.03 2.57 -17.87
C LEU A 622 -6.56 1.26 -18.49
N LYS A 623 -5.73 0.20 -18.54
CA LYS A 623 -6.10 -1.07 -19.19
C LYS A 623 -7.39 -1.69 -18.65
N PRO A 624 -7.67 -1.70 -17.33
CA PRO A 624 -8.94 -2.23 -16.82
C PRO A 624 -10.18 -1.47 -17.32
N TYR A 625 -10.08 -0.14 -17.44
CA TYR A 625 -11.16 0.72 -17.95
C TYR A 625 -11.42 0.40 -19.42
N LYS A 626 -10.38 0.47 -20.25
CA LYS A 626 -10.45 0.19 -21.68
C LYS A 626 -10.98 -1.22 -21.96
N THR A 627 -10.54 -2.21 -21.17
CA THR A 627 -10.99 -3.61 -21.28
C THR A 627 -12.49 -3.73 -21.00
N ARG A 628 -13.00 -3.08 -19.95
CA ARG A 628 -14.43 -3.10 -19.62
C ARG A 628 -15.28 -2.34 -20.62
N ILE A 629 -14.84 -1.16 -21.05
CA ILE A 629 -15.54 -0.36 -22.08
C ILE A 629 -15.64 -1.18 -23.37
N ALA A 630 -14.56 -1.84 -23.79
CA ALA A 630 -14.57 -2.69 -24.97
C ALA A 630 -15.53 -3.88 -24.82
N ALA A 631 -15.50 -4.57 -23.67
CA ALA A 631 -16.39 -5.71 -23.41
C ALA A 631 -17.88 -5.30 -23.40
N LEU A 632 -18.21 -4.17 -22.79
CA LEU A 632 -19.58 -3.64 -22.77
C LEU A 632 -20.02 -3.16 -24.17
N THR A 633 -19.12 -2.57 -24.95
CA THR A 633 -19.38 -2.15 -26.34
C THR A 633 -19.66 -3.35 -27.24
N ASP A 634 -18.87 -4.42 -27.12
CA ASP A 634 -19.09 -5.65 -27.88
C ASP A 634 -20.45 -6.28 -27.55
N LEU A 635 -20.81 -6.34 -26.27
CA LEU A 635 -22.13 -6.81 -25.84
C LEU A 635 -23.26 -5.92 -26.36
N GLU A 636 -23.12 -4.59 -26.30
CA GLU A 636 -24.09 -3.63 -26.84
C GLU A 636 -24.33 -3.87 -28.34
N ASN A 637 -23.25 -3.99 -29.12
CA ASN A 637 -23.32 -4.24 -30.57
C ASN A 637 -24.00 -5.58 -30.88
N LYS A 638 -23.69 -6.64 -30.12
CA LYS A 638 -24.34 -7.95 -30.26
C LYS A 638 -25.84 -7.85 -30.01
N LEU A 639 -26.26 -7.16 -28.95
CA LEU A 639 -27.69 -6.98 -28.64
C LEU A 639 -28.41 -6.14 -29.70
N LEU A 640 -27.81 -5.02 -30.14
CA LEU A 640 -28.36 -4.18 -31.23
C LEU A 640 -28.55 -4.97 -32.53
N SER A 641 -27.63 -5.89 -32.85
CA SER A 641 -27.76 -6.71 -34.07
C SER A 641 -28.95 -7.67 -34.04
N LEU A 642 -29.41 -8.04 -32.84
CA LEU A 642 -30.57 -8.88 -32.60
C LEU A 642 -31.86 -8.06 -32.57
N GLU A 643 -31.80 -6.78 -32.23
CA GLU A 643 -32.94 -5.88 -32.20
C GLU A 643 -33.40 -5.56 -33.64
N ARG A 644 -34.48 -6.20 -34.10
CA ARG A 644 -35.11 -5.91 -35.40
C ARG A 644 -36.63 -5.76 -35.25
N PRO A 645 -37.25 -4.71 -35.83
CA PRO A 645 -38.70 -4.57 -35.85
C PRO A 645 -39.35 -5.80 -36.50
N GLY A 646 -40.18 -6.52 -35.73
CA GLY A 646 -41.08 -7.57 -36.24
C GLY A 646 -40.44 -8.91 -36.65
N LYS A 647 -39.21 -9.26 -36.24
CA LYS A 647 -38.52 -10.50 -36.71
C LYS A 647 -37.74 -11.34 -35.69
N VAL A 648 -37.74 -11.05 -34.39
CA VAL A 648 -37.04 -11.92 -33.42
C VAL A 648 -37.98 -13.03 -32.94
N ASN A 649 -38.05 -14.12 -33.69
CA ASN A 649 -38.84 -15.30 -33.30
C ASN A 649 -38.13 -16.13 -32.21
N SER A 650 -36.80 -16.00 -32.04
CA SER A 650 -36.05 -16.59 -30.92
C SER A 650 -34.66 -15.97 -30.76
N LEU A 651 -34.25 -15.66 -29.52
CA LEU A 651 -32.87 -15.28 -29.21
C LEU A 651 -31.88 -16.46 -29.40
N PRO A 652 -30.63 -16.20 -29.84
CA PRO A 652 -29.59 -17.22 -29.84
C PRO A 652 -29.22 -17.65 -28.40
N ALA A 653 -28.36 -18.68 -28.30
CA ALA A 653 -27.82 -19.12 -27.01
C ALA A 653 -27.11 -17.96 -26.29
N ALA A 654 -27.34 -17.79 -24.98
CA ALA A 654 -26.72 -16.73 -24.18
C ALA A 654 -25.17 -16.75 -24.30
N ALA A 655 -24.57 -17.94 -24.42
CA ALA A 655 -23.12 -18.10 -24.62
C ALA A 655 -22.61 -17.49 -25.94
N ALA A 656 -23.45 -17.46 -26.99
CA ALA A 656 -23.08 -16.90 -28.29
C ALA A 656 -23.00 -15.37 -28.27
N VAL A 657 -23.65 -14.73 -27.30
CA VAL A 657 -23.63 -13.26 -27.13
C VAL A 657 -22.83 -12.80 -25.92
N GLY A 658 -22.22 -13.73 -25.16
CA GLY A 658 -21.47 -13.38 -23.94
C GLY A 658 -22.35 -13.11 -22.72
N LEU A 659 -23.58 -13.63 -22.68
CA LEU A 659 -24.51 -13.52 -21.55
C LEU A 659 -24.74 -14.85 -20.82
N ASN A 660 -23.83 -15.81 -21.00
CA ASN A 660 -23.83 -17.04 -20.20
C ASN A 660 -23.17 -16.78 -18.84
N VAL A 661 -23.82 -15.91 -18.07
CA VAL A 661 -23.42 -15.50 -16.73
C VAL A 661 -24.34 -16.19 -15.73
N VAL A 662 -23.76 -16.69 -14.66
CA VAL A 662 -24.47 -17.33 -13.57
C VAL A 662 -24.21 -16.56 -12.28
N GLU A 663 -25.27 -16.03 -11.68
CA GLU A 663 -25.18 -15.45 -10.35
C GLU A 663 -25.15 -16.55 -9.28
N SER A 664 -24.28 -16.39 -8.28
CA SER A 664 -24.16 -17.31 -7.15
C SER A 664 -23.89 -16.55 -5.85
N ASP A 665 -24.23 -17.18 -4.72
CA ASP A 665 -23.85 -16.76 -3.36
C ASP A 665 -22.71 -17.62 -2.79
N GLN A 666 -22.11 -18.49 -3.62
CA GLN A 666 -21.09 -19.45 -3.21
C GLN A 666 -19.68 -19.02 -3.66
N TYR A 667 -18.67 -19.30 -2.83
CA TYR A 667 -17.27 -19.09 -3.19
C TYR A 667 -16.66 -20.37 -3.78
N TYR A 668 -16.16 -20.25 -5.01
CA TYR A 668 -15.50 -21.34 -5.72
C TYR A 668 -13.98 -21.12 -5.75
N PHE A 669 -13.23 -22.22 -5.75
CA PHE A 669 -11.77 -22.21 -5.74
C PHE A 669 -11.23 -21.90 -7.15
N ASN A 670 -10.56 -20.76 -7.30
CA ASN A 670 -10.02 -20.32 -8.59
C ASN A 670 -8.63 -20.87 -8.96
N PHE A 671 -7.80 -21.21 -7.97
CA PHE A 671 -6.38 -21.51 -8.15
C PHE A 671 -6.04 -22.98 -7.89
N TRP A 672 -5.38 -23.61 -8.85
CA TRP A 672 -5.01 -25.03 -8.79
C TRP A 672 -3.62 -25.27 -9.38
N LEU A 673 -2.93 -26.32 -8.91
CA LEU A 673 -1.91 -26.98 -9.74
C LEU A 673 -2.61 -27.99 -10.62
N LEU A 674 -2.40 -27.91 -11.94
CA LEU A 674 -3.00 -28.81 -12.90
C LEU A 674 -1.94 -29.65 -13.63
N SER A 675 -2.25 -30.91 -13.91
CA SER A 675 -1.45 -31.79 -14.76
C SER A 675 -2.34 -32.66 -15.66
N GLY A 676 -1.82 -32.98 -16.85
CA GLY A 676 -2.53 -33.71 -17.89
C GLY A 676 -2.55 -32.95 -19.23
N PRO A 677 -3.41 -33.35 -20.18
CA PRO A 677 -4.35 -34.47 -20.08
C PRO A 677 -3.65 -35.82 -20.25
N PHE A 678 -4.09 -36.81 -19.49
CA PHE A 678 -3.60 -38.19 -19.61
C PHE A 678 -4.63 -39.04 -20.37
N LYS A 679 -4.20 -39.82 -21.37
CA LYS A 679 -5.09 -40.70 -22.17
C LYS A 679 -4.79 -42.17 -21.89
N SER A 680 -5.83 -42.97 -21.64
CA SER A 680 -5.69 -44.42 -21.43
C SER A 680 -5.68 -45.18 -22.77
N LYS A 681 -4.96 -46.30 -22.84
CA LYS A 681 -5.10 -47.28 -23.94
C LYS A 681 -5.95 -48.51 -23.56
N SER A 682 -6.08 -48.84 -22.27
CA SER A 682 -6.94 -49.94 -21.77
C SER A 682 -6.79 -50.07 -20.25
N GLY A 683 -7.86 -49.78 -19.50
CA GLY A 683 -8.10 -50.33 -18.15
C GLY A 683 -7.29 -49.76 -16.98
N GLY A 684 -7.57 -48.52 -16.58
CA GLY A 684 -7.21 -47.98 -15.26
C GLY A 684 -6.14 -46.90 -15.28
N PHE A 685 -6.46 -45.73 -14.72
CA PHE A 685 -5.49 -44.71 -14.34
C PHE A 685 -5.05 -44.94 -12.89
N PRO A 686 -3.77 -44.74 -12.52
CA PRO A 686 -3.35 -44.80 -11.13
C PRO A 686 -4.23 -43.89 -10.26
N PRO A 687 -4.60 -44.30 -9.02
CA PRO A 687 -5.44 -43.49 -8.13
C PRO A 687 -4.79 -42.16 -7.74
N PHE A 688 -3.45 -42.14 -7.68
CA PHE A 688 -2.66 -40.99 -7.25
C PHE A 688 -1.53 -40.74 -8.24
N LEU A 689 -1.12 -39.47 -8.36
CA LEU A 689 -0.13 -39.04 -9.32
C LEU A 689 1.27 -39.37 -8.80
N TYR A 690 1.62 -40.64 -8.95
CA TYR A 690 2.93 -41.17 -8.70
C TYR A 690 3.60 -41.53 -10.01
N SER A 691 4.86 -41.12 -10.12
CA SER A 691 5.75 -41.58 -11.17
C SER A 691 5.83 -43.10 -11.12
N GLU A 692 6.11 -43.75 -12.25
CA GLU A 692 6.51 -45.16 -12.24
C GLU A 692 7.73 -45.38 -11.31
N GLU A 693 8.54 -44.34 -11.07
CA GLU A 693 9.59 -44.30 -10.05
C GLU A 693 9.05 -43.87 -8.67
N GLN A 694 9.09 -44.80 -7.71
CA GLN A 694 8.57 -44.59 -6.37
C GLN A 694 9.29 -43.49 -5.56
N SER A 695 10.53 -43.11 -5.92
CA SER A 695 11.28 -42.02 -5.28
C SER A 695 10.79 -40.62 -5.68
N ALA A 696 10.07 -40.48 -6.80
CA ALA A 696 9.50 -39.21 -7.27
C ALA A 696 8.09 -38.93 -6.71
N ASN A 697 7.67 -39.73 -5.73
CA ASN A 697 6.33 -39.73 -5.18
C ASN A 697 6.19 -38.74 -4.02
N HIS A 698 5.88 -37.48 -4.34
CA HIS A 698 5.63 -36.42 -3.35
C HIS A 698 4.46 -35.52 -3.77
N PRO A 699 3.89 -34.72 -2.84
CA PRO A 699 2.94 -33.68 -3.21
C PRO A 699 3.52 -32.79 -4.31
N PRO A 700 2.75 -32.49 -5.37
CA PRO A 700 3.29 -31.77 -6.52
C PRO A 700 3.59 -30.32 -6.17
N LYS A 701 4.70 -29.84 -6.69
CA LYS A 701 5.14 -28.45 -6.66
C LYS A 701 5.03 -27.86 -8.07
N PRO A 702 4.89 -26.53 -8.19
CA PRO A 702 4.92 -25.88 -9.49
C PRO A 702 6.18 -26.25 -10.29
N GLY A 703 6.00 -26.78 -11.49
CA GLY A 703 7.10 -27.16 -12.37
C GLY A 703 7.53 -28.63 -12.28
N ASP A 704 7.06 -29.39 -11.30
CA ASP A 704 7.31 -30.83 -11.21
C ASP A 704 6.73 -31.57 -12.43
N PHE A 705 7.26 -32.77 -12.71
CA PHE A 705 6.80 -33.62 -13.80
C PHE A 705 6.18 -34.91 -13.27
N ALA A 706 5.00 -35.24 -13.80
CA ALA A 706 4.42 -36.57 -13.74
C ALA A 706 4.95 -37.39 -14.92
N GLN A 707 5.29 -38.67 -14.71
CA GLN A 707 5.57 -39.59 -15.81
C GLN A 707 4.42 -40.59 -15.99
N TYR A 708 3.98 -40.75 -17.24
CA TYR A 708 3.00 -41.77 -17.60
C TYR A 708 3.19 -42.20 -19.06
N ASN A 709 3.27 -43.51 -19.32
CA ASN A 709 3.51 -44.06 -20.67
C ASN A 709 4.73 -43.43 -21.35
N SER A 710 5.84 -43.31 -20.62
CA SER A 710 7.09 -42.67 -21.09
C SER A 710 6.94 -41.22 -21.55
N LYS A 711 5.86 -40.53 -21.16
CA LYS A 711 5.65 -39.09 -21.40
C LYS A 711 5.69 -38.32 -20.09
N GLN A 712 6.25 -37.12 -20.15
CA GLN A 712 6.30 -36.19 -19.04
C GLN A 712 5.16 -35.17 -19.13
N PHE A 713 4.47 -34.95 -18.02
CA PHE A 713 3.39 -33.98 -17.88
C PHE A 713 3.72 -33.01 -16.76
N ARG A 714 3.82 -31.73 -17.09
CA ARG A 714 4.22 -30.71 -16.14
C ARG A 714 3.05 -30.30 -15.24
N TRP A 715 3.31 -30.18 -13.95
CA TRP A 715 2.42 -29.49 -13.01
C TRP A 715 2.52 -27.98 -13.19
N MET A 716 1.39 -27.36 -13.52
CA MET A 716 1.30 -25.95 -13.85
C MET A 716 0.37 -25.24 -12.88
N LYS A 717 0.77 -24.06 -12.39
CA LYS A 717 -0.17 -23.14 -11.75
C LYS A 717 -1.23 -22.75 -12.77
N TYR A 718 -2.48 -22.72 -12.33
CA TYR A 718 -3.61 -22.25 -13.11
C TYR A 718 -4.55 -21.45 -12.21
N ASN A 719 -4.96 -20.29 -12.70
CA ASN A 719 -6.04 -19.48 -12.17
C ASN A 719 -7.12 -19.39 -13.24
N THR A 720 -8.38 -19.35 -12.84
CA THR A 720 -9.50 -19.10 -13.76
C THR A 720 -10.09 -17.73 -13.52
N ASP A 721 -10.41 -17.05 -14.61
CA ASP A 721 -11.12 -15.77 -14.60
C ASP A 721 -12.66 -15.95 -14.67
N ASN A 722 -13.12 -17.20 -14.76
CA ASN A 722 -14.54 -17.55 -14.95
C ASN A 722 -15.27 -17.85 -13.63
N GLY A 723 -14.85 -17.24 -12.53
CA GLY A 723 -15.52 -17.35 -11.22
C GLY A 723 -15.47 -18.75 -10.59
N GLY A 724 -14.39 -19.50 -10.86
CA GLY A 724 -14.13 -20.82 -10.25
C GLY A 724 -14.38 -22.01 -11.17
N ILE A 725 -14.76 -21.77 -12.42
CA ILE A 725 -14.85 -22.82 -13.45
C ILE A 725 -13.46 -23.12 -13.98
N ILE A 726 -12.91 -24.28 -13.63
CA ILE A 726 -11.61 -24.75 -14.09
C ILE A 726 -11.78 -25.51 -15.40
N ASN A 727 -11.39 -24.91 -16.52
CA ASN A 727 -11.57 -25.48 -17.86
C ASN A 727 -10.36 -25.26 -18.79
N LYS A 728 -9.15 -25.52 -18.28
CA LYS A 728 -7.91 -25.33 -19.03
C LYS A 728 -7.79 -26.26 -20.24
N PHE A 729 -8.25 -27.50 -20.10
CA PHE A 729 -8.01 -28.58 -21.06
C PHE A 729 -9.27 -28.87 -21.89
N LYS A 730 -9.24 -28.46 -23.16
CA LYS A 730 -10.32 -28.62 -24.13
C LYS A 730 -9.97 -29.68 -25.18
N ASP A 731 -10.97 -30.19 -25.90
CA ASP A 731 -10.85 -31.14 -27.02
C ASP A 731 -10.10 -32.42 -26.70
N LEU A 732 -10.36 -32.97 -25.51
CA LEU A 732 -9.60 -34.08 -24.96
C LEU A 732 -9.93 -35.45 -25.60
N GLY A 733 -11.14 -35.60 -26.14
CA GLY A 733 -11.70 -36.88 -26.55
C GLY A 733 -12.14 -37.73 -25.34
N SER A 734 -12.66 -38.92 -25.62
CA SER A 734 -13.10 -39.87 -24.59
C SER A 734 -11.92 -40.45 -23.83
N ASN A 735 -12.13 -40.79 -22.55
CA ASN A 735 -11.15 -41.46 -21.68
C ASN A 735 -9.83 -40.70 -21.43
N ALA A 736 -9.91 -39.36 -21.37
CA ALA A 736 -8.83 -38.53 -20.86
C ALA A 736 -9.10 -38.13 -19.40
N TYR A 737 -8.03 -37.91 -18.64
CA TYR A 737 -8.09 -37.48 -17.25
C TYR A 737 -7.17 -36.29 -17.01
N VAL A 738 -7.61 -35.40 -16.12
CA VAL A 738 -6.85 -34.25 -15.64
C VAL A 738 -6.76 -34.34 -14.13
N TYR A 739 -5.61 -33.99 -13.58
CA TYR A 739 -5.40 -33.91 -12.14
C TYR A 739 -5.34 -32.46 -11.70
N ALA A 740 -6.01 -32.14 -10.61
CA ALA A 740 -6.00 -30.83 -9.98
C ALA A 740 -5.64 -30.97 -8.51
N PHE A 741 -4.64 -30.21 -8.07
CA PHE A 741 -4.13 -30.24 -6.71
C PHE A 741 -4.19 -28.86 -6.05
N CYS A 742 -4.60 -28.83 -4.79
CA CYS A 742 -4.50 -27.66 -3.92
C CYS A 742 -4.21 -28.11 -2.47
N THR A 743 -3.87 -27.16 -1.61
CA THR A 743 -3.77 -27.42 -0.16
C THR A 743 -4.81 -26.61 0.59
N ILE A 744 -5.39 -27.18 1.64
CA ILE A 744 -6.29 -26.48 2.56
C ILE A 744 -5.71 -26.54 3.97
N SER A 745 -5.39 -25.39 4.55
CA SER A 745 -4.93 -25.28 5.94
C SER A 745 -6.08 -24.86 6.85
N THR A 746 -6.17 -25.45 8.03
CA THR A 746 -7.15 -25.08 9.07
C THR A 746 -6.53 -25.26 10.46
N GLU A 747 -6.93 -24.46 11.44
CA GLU A 747 -6.41 -24.53 12.81
C GLU A 747 -6.92 -25.76 13.56
N THR A 748 -8.17 -26.17 13.29
CA THR A 748 -8.83 -27.27 14.00
C THR A 748 -9.14 -28.41 13.06
N ALA A 749 -8.93 -29.64 13.52
CA ALA A 749 -9.39 -30.82 12.79
C ALA A 749 -10.93 -30.88 12.77
N GLY A 750 -11.52 -31.28 11.65
CA GLY A 750 -12.97 -31.31 11.49
C GLY A 750 -13.41 -31.90 10.16
N GLN A 751 -14.72 -32.17 10.05
CA GLN A 751 -15.36 -32.55 8.79
C GLN A 751 -15.91 -31.29 8.12
N VAL A 752 -15.48 -31.03 6.88
CA VAL A 752 -16.00 -29.92 6.08
C VAL A 752 -16.70 -30.49 4.86
N GLN A 753 -17.93 -30.04 4.62
CA GLN A 753 -18.68 -30.45 3.44
C GLN A 753 -18.12 -29.72 2.22
N ALA A 754 -17.76 -30.48 1.18
CA ALA A 754 -17.30 -29.96 -0.10
C ALA A 754 -18.27 -30.32 -1.22
N TRP A 755 -18.24 -29.51 -2.27
CA TRP A 755 -19.07 -29.70 -3.46
C TRP A 755 -18.21 -29.60 -4.71
N ILE A 756 -18.38 -30.57 -5.61
CA ILE A 756 -17.66 -30.64 -6.88
C ILE A 756 -18.67 -30.69 -8.02
N GLY A 757 -18.65 -29.68 -8.89
CA GLY A 757 -19.43 -29.67 -10.13
C GLY A 757 -18.64 -30.31 -11.26
N ASN A 758 -19.19 -31.33 -11.92
CA ASN A 758 -18.63 -31.93 -13.15
C ASN A 758 -19.69 -32.74 -13.90
N ASP A 759 -19.69 -32.69 -15.24
CA ASP A 759 -20.66 -33.42 -16.08
C ASP A 759 -20.19 -34.83 -16.48
N SER A 760 -19.18 -35.37 -15.81
CA SER A 760 -18.62 -36.70 -16.03
C SER A 760 -18.39 -37.42 -14.70
N ALA A 761 -17.15 -37.76 -14.37
CA ALA A 761 -16.80 -38.43 -13.13
C ALA A 761 -15.58 -37.76 -12.51
N VAL A 762 -15.60 -37.60 -11.18
CA VAL A 762 -14.49 -37.09 -10.40
C VAL A 762 -14.21 -38.06 -9.26
N GLU A 763 -12.94 -38.37 -9.05
CA GLU A 763 -12.45 -39.02 -7.83
C GLU A 763 -11.76 -37.96 -6.97
N LEU A 764 -12.12 -37.88 -5.69
CA LEU A 764 -11.58 -36.92 -4.72
C LEU A 764 -10.71 -37.66 -3.69
N PHE A 765 -9.55 -37.08 -3.39
CA PHE A 765 -8.65 -37.56 -2.35
C PHE A 765 -8.33 -36.44 -1.36
N CYS A 766 -8.34 -36.76 -0.07
CA CYS A 766 -7.85 -35.91 1.01
C CYS A 766 -6.72 -36.64 1.73
N ASN A 767 -5.52 -36.02 1.81
CA ASN A 767 -4.35 -36.60 2.47
C ASN A 767 -4.06 -38.05 2.00
N ASN A 768 -4.08 -38.26 0.68
CA ASN A 768 -3.88 -39.55 -0.01
C ASN A 768 -4.97 -40.62 0.24
N SER A 769 -6.05 -40.29 0.95
CA SER A 769 -7.17 -41.19 1.18
C SER A 769 -8.33 -40.84 0.24
N PRO A 770 -8.93 -41.82 -0.47
CA PRO A 770 -10.10 -41.58 -1.32
C PRO A 770 -11.30 -41.17 -0.46
N ILE A 771 -12.06 -40.19 -0.94
CA ILE A 771 -13.27 -39.69 -0.28
C ILE A 771 -14.48 -40.12 -1.11
N ALA A 772 -15.41 -40.83 -0.46
CA ALA A 772 -16.63 -41.28 -1.09
C ALA A 772 -17.57 -40.11 -1.42
N GLU A 773 -18.25 -40.22 -2.56
CA GLU A 773 -19.37 -39.35 -2.91
C GLU A 773 -20.49 -39.51 -1.87
N GLY A 774 -20.97 -38.38 -1.34
CA GLY A 774 -22.06 -38.31 -0.38
C GLY A 774 -23.43 -38.25 -1.06
N ASN A 775 -24.48 -38.51 -0.27
CA ASN A 775 -25.86 -38.58 -0.76
C ASN A 775 -26.61 -37.22 -0.77
N ALA A 776 -25.94 -36.11 -0.44
CA ALA A 776 -26.61 -34.82 -0.34
C ALA A 776 -26.91 -34.25 -1.74
N ALA A 777 -28.16 -33.79 -1.93
CA ALA A 777 -28.59 -33.16 -3.17
C ALA A 777 -28.15 -31.69 -3.21
N ALA A 778 -27.45 -31.28 -4.27
CA ALA A 778 -27.09 -29.90 -4.48
C ALA A 778 -28.30 -29.06 -4.91
N LYS A 779 -28.21 -27.72 -4.75
CA LYS A 779 -29.09 -26.80 -5.46
C LYS A 779 -28.72 -26.84 -6.95
N ASN A 780 -29.55 -27.51 -7.76
CA ASN A 780 -29.31 -27.60 -9.19
C ASN A 780 -29.43 -26.22 -9.86
N ASN A 781 -28.32 -25.73 -10.40
CA ASN A 781 -28.32 -24.64 -11.38
C ASN A 781 -28.09 -25.25 -12.77
N PRO A 782 -29.04 -25.17 -13.71
CA PRO A 782 -28.90 -25.79 -15.02
C PRO A 782 -27.75 -25.22 -15.87
N ALA A 783 -27.20 -24.06 -15.51
CA ALA A 783 -26.08 -23.43 -16.20
C ALA A 783 -24.70 -23.82 -15.62
N LEU A 784 -24.66 -24.59 -14.53
CA LEU A 784 -23.43 -25.12 -13.94
C LEU A 784 -23.42 -26.66 -14.00
N PRO A 785 -22.23 -27.28 -14.06
CA PRO A 785 -22.11 -28.72 -13.95
C PRO A 785 -22.77 -29.23 -12.67
N LYS A 786 -23.38 -30.42 -12.74
CA LYS A 786 -24.08 -31.00 -11.57
C LYS A 786 -23.10 -31.21 -10.42
N GLU A 787 -23.44 -30.63 -9.27
CA GLU A 787 -22.62 -30.75 -8.07
C GLU A 787 -22.89 -32.04 -7.32
N LYS A 788 -21.82 -32.63 -6.81
CA LYS A 788 -21.80 -33.79 -5.93
C LYS A 788 -21.16 -33.42 -4.60
N ALA A 789 -21.74 -33.95 -3.53
CA ALA A 789 -21.33 -33.68 -2.15
C ALA A 789 -20.20 -34.63 -1.71
N TYR A 790 -19.25 -34.15 -0.93
CA TYR A 790 -18.18 -34.95 -0.31
C TYR A 790 -17.90 -34.48 1.11
N SER A 791 -17.68 -35.39 2.05
CA SER A 791 -17.29 -35.05 3.42
C SER A 791 -15.77 -35.10 3.54
N LEU A 792 -15.11 -33.94 3.69
CA LEU A 792 -13.66 -33.82 3.77
C LEU A 792 -13.17 -33.92 5.23
N PRO A 793 -12.41 -34.98 5.59
CA PRO A 793 -11.75 -35.07 6.88
C PRO A 793 -10.49 -34.19 6.88
N LEU A 794 -10.58 -32.96 7.37
CA LEU A 794 -9.43 -32.08 7.53
C LEU A 794 -8.77 -32.32 8.89
N LYS A 795 -7.46 -32.50 8.90
CA LYS A 795 -6.63 -32.40 10.11
C LYS A 795 -6.23 -30.95 10.36
N ALA A 796 -5.87 -30.62 11.60
CA ALA A 796 -5.20 -29.36 11.91
C ALA A 796 -3.90 -29.24 11.10
N GLY A 797 -3.60 -28.02 10.64
CA GLY A 797 -2.51 -27.73 9.71
C GLY A 797 -2.92 -27.95 8.25
N SER A 798 -1.93 -28.24 7.38
CA SER A 798 -2.16 -28.37 5.94
C SER A 798 -2.69 -29.74 5.53
N ASN A 799 -3.72 -29.72 4.69
CA ASN A 799 -4.36 -30.87 4.07
C ASN A 799 -4.13 -30.85 2.55
N TYR A 800 -3.89 -32.02 1.97
CA TYR A 800 -3.67 -32.17 0.53
C TYR A 800 -4.93 -32.63 -0.17
N ILE A 801 -5.43 -31.82 -1.11
CA ILE A 801 -6.64 -32.10 -1.88
C ILE A 801 -6.22 -32.40 -3.32
N LEU A 802 -6.63 -33.56 -3.82
CA LEU A 802 -6.38 -33.98 -5.20
C LEU A 802 -7.71 -34.38 -5.84
N LEU A 803 -7.99 -33.79 -7.00
CA LEU A 803 -9.08 -34.19 -7.89
C LEU A 803 -8.51 -34.93 -9.08
N LYS A 804 -9.13 -36.05 -9.44
CA LYS A 804 -8.93 -36.75 -10.70
C LYS A 804 -10.21 -36.63 -11.51
N VAL A 805 -10.17 -35.81 -12.55
CA VAL A 805 -11.33 -35.38 -13.33
C VAL A 805 -11.33 -36.10 -14.67
N LYS A 806 -12.37 -36.88 -14.95
CA LYS A 806 -12.57 -37.56 -16.24
C LYS A 806 -13.17 -36.59 -17.27
N SER A 807 -12.70 -36.67 -18.52
CA SER A 807 -13.23 -35.84 -19.61
C SER A 807 -14.62 -36.28 -20.10
N SER A 808 -15.44 -35.30 -20.49
CA SER A 808 -16.76 -35.45 -21.10
C SER A 808 -16.70 -35.52 -22.64
N ASN A 809 -15.59 -36.00 -23.21
CA ASN A 809 -15.16 -35.82 -24.61
C ASN A 809 -14.75 -34.39 -24.98
N ALA A 810 -15.53 -33.38 -24.59
CA ALA A 810 -15.28 -31.97 -24.94
C ALA A 810 -14.24 -31.31 -24.04
N ASN A 811 -14.29 -31.55 -22.73
CA ASN A 811 -13.36 -30.97 -21.77
C ASN A 811 -13.29 -31.80 -20.47
N ALA A 812 -12.47 -31.34 -19.51
CA ALA A 812 -12.46 -31.84 -18.13
C ALA A 812 -12.80 -30.70 -17.15
N ALA A 813 -13.88 -29.97 -17.44
CA ALA A 813 -14.27 -28.82 -16.64
C ALA A 813 -14.78 -29.24 -15.26
N PHE A 814 -14.40 -28.48 -14.22
CA PHE A 814 -14.96 -28.68 -12.89
C PHE A 814 -15.07 -27.37 -12.09
N THR A 815 -15.90 -27.39 -11.06
CA THR A 815 -15.93 -26.39 -9.98
C THR A 815 -15.68 -27.09 -8.65
N PHE A 816 -15.17 -26.34 -7.67
CA PHE A 816 -14.97 -26.85 -6.31
C PHE A 816 -15.28 -25.74 -5.31
N ARG A 817 -16.05 -26.05 -4.28
CA ARG A 817 -16.36 -25.14 -3.17
C ARG A 817 -16.48 -25.89 -1.85
N LEU A 818 -16.29 -25.15 -0.76
CA LEU A 818 -16.55 -25.63 0.60
C LEU A 818 -17.85 -25.01 1.11
N ASP A 819 -18.60 -25.79 1.88
CA ASP A 819 -19.73 -25.31 2.66
C ASP A 819 -19.22 -25.01 4.08
N THR A 820 -18.71 -23.79 4.24
CA THR A 820 -18.18 -23.28 5.50
C THR A 820 -18.67 -21.85 5.72
N THR A 821 -18.96 -21.53 6.99
CA THR A 821 -19.25 -20.17 7.44
C THR A 821 -17.99 -19.37 7.72
N GLU A 822 -16.84 -20.03 7.84
CA GLU A 822 -15.54 -19.39 8.06
C GLU A 822 -15.00 -18.82 6.74
N PRO A 823 -14.32 -17.66 6.77
CA PRO A 823 -13.70 -17.10 5.58
C PRO A 823 -12.61 -18.03 5.06
N VAL A 824 -12.58 -18.19 3.74
CA VAL A 824 -11.53 -18.94 3.03
C VAL A 824 -10.71 -17.94 2.24
N THR A 825 -9.44 -17.81 2.56
CA THR A 825 -8.47 -17.02 1.79
C THR A 825 -7.50 -17.95 1.07
N ASN A 826 -6.73 -17.41 0.12
CA ASN A 826 -5.73 -18.21 -0.57
C ASN A 826 -4.53 -17.39 -1.00
N HIS A 827 -3.38 -18.06 -1.07
CA HIS A 827 -2.21 -17.62 -1.82
C HIS A 827 -1.93 -18.64 -2.92
N LYS A 828 -2.26 -18.29 -4.18
CA LYS A 828 -2.21 -19.22 -5.32
C LYS A 828 -3.04 -20.48 -4.97
N HIS A 829 -2.53 -21.69 -5.20
CA HIS A 829 -3.22 -22.97 -4.93
C HIS A 829 -3.23 -23.40 -3.45
N LYS A 830 -2.82 -22.52 -2.53
CA LYS A 830 -2.81 -22.78 -1.09
C LYS A 830 -3.94 -21.98 -0.43
N TYR A 831 -4.92 -22.69 0.10
CA TYR A 831 -6.09 -22.13 0.76
C TYR A 831 -5.97 -22.25 2.28
N THR A 832 -6.54 -21.30 2.99
CA THR A 832 -6.62 -21.31 4.45
C THR A 832 -8.04 -20.99 4.88
N ILE A 833 -8.61 -21.87 5.71
CA ILE A 833 -9.88 -21.62 6.39
C ILE A 833 -9.57 -20.89 7.69
N ASN A 834 -10.29 -19.81 7.97
CA ASN A 834 -10.07 -18.97 9.14
C ASN A 834 -8.63 -18.41 9.21
N ALA A 835 -8.15 -17.85 8.10
CA ALA A 835 -6.83 -17.24 8.07
C ALA A 835 -6.72 -16.13 9.11
N ASN A 836 -5.71 -16.20 9.98
CA ASN A 836 -5.42 -15.14 10.92
C ASN A 836 -5.16 -13.85 10.12
N GLN A 837 -6.06 -12.87 10.25
CA GLN A 837 -6.01 -11.61 9.50
C GLN A 837 -4.77 -10.76 9.83
N ASN A 838 -3.93 -11.18 10.77
CA ASN A 838 -2.74 -10.44 11.21
C ASN A 838 -1.50 -10.67 10.35
N SER A 839 -1.48 -11.66 9.45
CA SER A 839 -0.34 -11.91 8.54
C SER A 839 -0.66 -11.41 7.13
N HIS A 840 -0.05 -10.30 6.73
CA HIS A 840 -0.03 -9.86 5.34
C HIS A 840 1.29 -10.29 4.72
N GLU A 841 1.31 -11.47 4.10
CA GLU A 841 2.21 -11.65 2.96
C GLU A 841 1.54 -10.86 1.82
N ALA A 842 2.04 -9.63 1.61
CA ALA A 842 1.87 -8.96 0.33
C ALA A 842 2.55 -9.86 -0.70
N ASP A 843 1.77 -10.40 -1.63
CA ASP A 843 2.26 -11.29 -2.68
C ASP A 843 1.69 -10.82 -4.02
#